data_AF-A0A351BCU4-F1
#
_entry.id   AF-A0A351BCU4-F1
#
_cell.length_a   1.000
_cell.length_b   1.000
_cell.length_c   1.000
_cell.angle_alpha   90.00
_cell.angle_beta   90.00
_cell.angle_gamma   90.00
#
_symmetry.space_group_name_H-M   'P 1'
#
loop_
_entity.id
_entity.type
_entity.pdbx_description
1 polymer ?
#
loop_
_entity_poly.entity_id
_entity_poly.type
_entity_poly.pdbx_seq_one_letter_code
_entity_poly.pdbx_strand_id
1 'polypeptide(L)'
;MAVTLAIPMDSRLLVGEIAIDQLSKFIAHMPAGSGMTTMIVDRRGQVIAHSQIELSGQQFSVGDLSIVRDALQGRFATGSFEWGGETYVGTPVGISQLDWIVVVAQPRSETLQPVLSALWALTAGALVAVLLAIAVALLLSRAFARGIDRYAAHAHAIAEGNYAQPWETFHIREIDALSGDLERMSLAIRQRERDLAASEARYRSLISSLPVVIFQFDERGRFTLCEGKGLERVGRKTGNVVGRSVFDLFRDSSAVCAHARRAITGEAMRFATPIGSLLFEVYLNPLRDRDGDLQVTGVAVDITEREKAASSLRVSHGLLDAISHAQSLYITGADPQAIFDGMLSALLEMTASEYGFIGEVLHEADGTPYLKTQAITNIAWDETTRAFYAATAPAGMEFRNLDTLFGAVMRSAQPVLTNDPANDPRRGGIPPGHPALNAFMGLPLFRGSELVGMIGVANRPMGYDEEMVVHLQPFLHTCASVTQAIRENQQRHLVAEALRESEVRLRTAIESIPFDFFLIDASGRYLLQNSASRRNWGDVVGKRPEDLTTDAALLALWQSNNRRALAGEIVDEESRFGVGKDERFVHNIIAPITDGGRTRGIVGLNIDVTDRKRMEEGLLDSEERFRLFMHHFPGLAYIKDADGRTLFANHGF
;
A
#
# COMPACT_ATOMS: atom_id res chain seq x y z
N MET A 1 -53.13 65.94 128.80
CA MET A 1 -52.63 65.03 129.84
C MET A 1 -51.12 65.12 129.86
N ALA A 2 -50.52 65.18 131.03
CA ALA A 2 -49.07 65.20 131.16
C ALA A 2 -48.65 64.13 132.17
N VAL A 3 -47.45 63.62 131.97
CA VAL A 3 -46.83 62.69 132.91
C VAL A 3 -45.97 63.51 133.86
N THR A 4 -46.32 63.47 135.13
CA THR A 4 -45.52 64.08 136.19
C THR A 4 -44.38 63.13 136.55
N LEU A 5 -43.16 63.53 136.24
CA LEU A 5 -41.95 62.84 136.59
C LEU A 5 -41.39 63.42 137.90
N ALA A 6 -41.34 62.61 138.95
CA ALA A 6 -40.71 62.97 140.21
C ALA A 6 -39.36 62.27 140.31
N ILE A 7 -38.28 63.04 140.16
CA ILE A 7 -36.91 62.53 140.34
C ILE A 7 -36.46 62.92 141.76
N PRO A 8 -36.16 61.94 142.64
CA PRO A 8 -35.59 62.24 143.95
C PRO A 8 -34.15 62.75 143.81
N MET A 9 -33.82 63.85 144.49
CA MET A 9 -32.47 64.42 144.59
C MET A 9 -32.11 64.67 146.05
N ASP A 10 -31.37 63.74 146.68
CA ASP A 10 -30.91 63.75 148.08
C ASP A 10 -31.95 64.23 149.11
N SER A 11 -32.07 65.56 149.31
CA SER A 11 -32.96 66.20 150.29
C SER A 11 -34.11 67.00 149.65
N ARG A 12 -34.31 66.91 148.33
CA ARG A 12 -35.34 67.60 147.54
C ARG A 12 -35.93 66.67 146.49
N LEU A 13 -37.17 66.94 146.07
CA LEU A 13 -37.84 66.22 144.99
C LEU A 13 -37.97 67.17 143.79
N LEU A 14 -37.37 66.84 142.64
CA LEU A 14 -37.60 67.58 141.40
C LEU A 14 -38.83 66.98 140.72
N VAL A 15 -39.88 67.78 140.57
CA VAL A 15 -41.09 67.37 139.86
C VAL A 15 -41.17 68.14 138.56
N GLY A 16 -41.06 67.42 137.44
CA GLY A 16 -41.23 67.97 136.09
C GLY A 16 -42.44 67.34 135.41
N GLU A 17 -43.30 68.13 134.80
CA GLU A 17 -44.47 67.65 134.08
C GLU A 17 -44.23 67.72 132.57
N ILE A 18 -44.22 66.57 131.89
CA ILE A 18 -44.04 66.49 130.44
C ILE A 18 -45.39 66.19 129.79
N ALA A 19 -45.81 67.06 128.86
CA ALA A 19 -47.02 66.86 128.09
C ALA A 19 -46.87 65.68 127.11
N ILE A 20 -47.83 64.75 127.12
CA ILE A 20 -47.78 63.49 126.36
C ILE A 20 -47.75 63.71 124.83
N ASP A 21 -48.35 64.79 124.36
CA ASP A 21 -48.39 65.20 122.96
C ASP A 21 -47.01 65.61 122.43
N GLN A 22 -46.19 66.28 123.25
CA GLN A 22 -44.80 66.60 122.93
C GLN A 22 -43.95 65.33 122.75
N LEU A 23 -44.15 64.33 123.62
CA LEU A 23 -43.43 63.06 123.54
C LEU A 23 -43.81 62.27 122.28
N SER A 24 -45.09 62.23 121.92
CA SER A 24 -45.55 61.55 120.69
C SER A 24 -45.03 62.25 119.42
N LYS A 25 -45.02 63.59 119.40
CA LYS A 25 -44.39 64.37 118.31
C LYS A 25 -42.91 64.08 118.17
N PHE A 26 -42.18 63.95 119.28
CA PHE A 26 -40.74 63.63 119.25
C PHE A 26 -40.47 62.28 118.58
N ILE A 27 -41.23 61.24 118.95
CA ILE A 27 -41.05 59.89 118.38
C ILE A 27 -41.43 59.86 116.89
N ALA A 28 -42.51 60.57 116.50
CA ALA A 28 -42.92 60.66 115.11
C ALA A 28 -41.85 61.32 114.20
N HIS A 29 -40.99 62.16 114.75
CA HIS A 29 -39.88 62.81 114.03
C HIS A 29 -38.55 62.06 114.16
N MET A 30 -38.48 60.96 114.92
CA MET A 30 -37.27 60.13 114.90
C MET A 30 -37.09 59.54 113.50
N PRO A 31 -35.85 59.45 112.97
CA PRO A 31 -35.56 58.85 111.68
C PRO A 31 -35.74 57.33 111.76
N ALA A 32 -36.98 56.89 111.84
CA ALA A 32 -37.36 55.52 111.61
C ALA A 32 -37.54 55.36 110.08
N GLY A 33 -36.84 54.39 109.48
CA GLY A 33 -37.02 54.02 108.07
C GLY A 33 -38.50 53.86 107.73
N SER A 34 -38.88 54.21 106.50
CA SER A 34 -40.26 54.19 106.02
C SER A 34 -40.97 52.89 106.40
N GLY A 35 -42.11 53.00 107.09
CA GLY A 35 -42.92 51.85 107.52
C GLY A 35 -42.67 51.36 108.95
N MET A 36 -41.64 51.88 109.64
CA MET A 36 -41.41 51.55 111.05
C MET A 36 -42.33 52.34 111.99
N THR A 37 -42.95 51.63 112.91
CA THR A 37 -43.81 52.14 113.97
C THR A 37 -43.11 51.95 115.32
N THR A 38 -42.90 53.06 116.03
CA THR A 38 -42.38 53.07 117.41
C THR A 38 -43.48 53.40 118.42
N MET A 39 -43.52 52.71 119.55
CA MET A 39 -44.44 52.93 120.67
C MET A 39 -43.71 52.87 122.01
N ILE A 40 -44.03 53.78 122.93
CA ILE A 40 -43.54 53.78 124.31
C ILE A 40 -44.70 53.36 125.21
N VAL A 41 -44.44 52.38 126.07
CA VAL A 41 -45.42 51.72 126.93
C VAL A 41 -44.97 51.81 128.38
N ASP A 42 -45.88 52.07 129.31
CA ASP A 42 -45.59 52.12 130.75
C ASP A 42 -45.57 50.72 131.40
N ARG A 43 -45.23 50.66 132.70
CA ARG A 43 -45.20 49.43 133.51
C ARG A 43 -46.53 48.67 133.62
N ARG A 44 -47.66 49.28 133.23
CA ARG A 44 -49.00 48.66 133.21
C ARG A 44 -49.39 48.21 131.80
N GLY A 45 -48.52 48.35 130.80
CA GLY A 45 -48.83 48.01 129.41
C GLY A 45 -49.61 49.11 128.68
N GLN A 46 -49.72 50.32 129.23
CA GLN A 46 -50.42 51.44 128.61
C GLN A 46 -49.50 52.19 127.66
N VAL A 47 -49.98 52.51 126.45
CA VAL A 47 -49.20 53.33 125.52
C VAL A 47 -49.13 54.77 126.04
N ILE A 48 -47.90 55.23 126.27
CA ILE A 48 -47.59 56.60 126.66
C ILE A 48 -47.45 57.47 125.42
N ALA A 49 -46.76 56.98 124.39
CA ALA A 49 -46.52 57.73 123.16
C ALA A 49 -46.36 56.80 121.97
N HIS A 50 -46.77 57.25 120.79
CA HIS A 50 -46.76 56.45 119.57
C HIS A 50 -46.30 57.30 118.38
N SER A 51 -45.51 56.70 117.49
CA SER A 51 -44.96 57.34 116.28
C SER A 51 -46.04 57.71 115.25
N GLN A 52 -47.15 56.96 115.19
CA GLN A 52 -48.31 57.33 114.38
C GLN A 52 -49.16 58.34 115.16
N ILE A 53 -49.12 59.60 114.68
CA ILE A 53 -49.73 60.78 115.33
C ILE A 53 -51.26 60.63 115.48
N GLU A 54 -51.93 59.89 114.59
CA GLU A 54 -53.39 59.68 114.62
C GLU A 54 -53.89 58.93 115.87
N LEU A 55 -53.01 58.18 116.55
CA LEU A 55 -53.31 57.45 117.79
C LEU A 55 -52.88 58.23 119.05
N SER A 56 -52.36 59.46 118.90
CA SER A 56 -51.89 60.28 120.03
C SER A 56 -53.08 60.85 120.83
N GLY A 57 -53.19 60.50 122.11
CA GLY A 57 -54.18 61.03 123.05
C GLY A 57 -55.28 60.04 123.47
N GLN A 58 -55.38 58.87 122.84
CA GLN A 58 -56.21 57.75 123.33
C GLN A 58 -55.35 56.82 124.22
N GLN A 59 -55.71 56.68 125.50
CA GLN A 59 -55.11 55.67 126.36
C GLN A 59 -55.68 54.30 126.00
N PHE A 60 -54.91 53.50 125.25
CA PHE A 60 -55.19 52.09 125.01
C PHE A 60 -54.05 51.22 125.55
N SER A 61 -54.42 50.02 126.00
CA SER A 61 -53.45 49.05 126.52
C SER A 61 -52.95 48.17 125.38
N VAL A 62 -51.64 48.00 125.31
CA VAL A 62 -50.97 47.04 124.42
C VAL A 62 -50.27 45.93 125.21
N GLY A 63 -50.56 45.81 126.50
CA GLY A 63 -49.99 44.77 127.37
C GLY A 63 -50.27 43.33 126.92
N ASP A 64 -51.32 43.12 126.11
CA ASP A 64 -51.67 41.81 125.58
C ASP A 64 -50.80 41.40 124.39
N LEU A 65 -50.11 42.34 123.73
CA LEU A 65 -49.18 42.02 122.64
C LEU A 65 -48.04 41.15 123.20
N SER A 66 -47.76 40.02 122.54
CA SER A 66 -46.74 39.06 122.99
C SER A 66 -45.41 39.73 123.31
N ILE A 67 -44.99 40.66 122.45
CA ILE A 67 -43.73 41.39 122.57
C ILE A 67 -43.69 42.35 123.78
N VAL A 68 -44.82 42.97 124.13
CA VAL A 68 -44.92 43.89 125.28
C VAL A 68 -45.06 43.08 126.56
N ARG A 69 -45.85 42.00 126.54
CA ARG A 69 -46.03 41.08 127.66
C ARG A 69 -44.71 40.46 128.11
N ASP A 70 -43.92 39.97 127.15
CA ASP A 70 -42.61 39.39 127.43
C ASP A 70 -41.65 40.45 127.95
N ALA A 71 -41.69 41.66 127.39
CA ALA A 71 -40.87 42.78 127.84
C ALA A 71 -41.23 43.27 129.26
N LEU A 72 -42.50 43.29 129.63
CA LEU A 72 -42.97 43.59 131.00
C LEU A 72 -42.47 42.55 132.03
N GLN A 73 -42.20 41.31 131.59
CA GLN A 73 -41.58 40.25 132.40
C GLN A 73 -40.04 40.28 132.35
N GLY A 74 -39.44 41.30 131.69
CA GLY A 74 -38.01 41.49 131.58
C GLY A 74 -37.34 40.79 130.39
N ARG A 75 -38.09 40.21 129.44
CA ARG A 75 -37.55 39.56 128.23
C ARG A 75 -37.67 40.46 127.01
N PHE A 76 -36.54 41.00 126.56
CA PHE A 76 -36.48 41.88 125.39
C PHE A 76 -35.94 41.10 124.16
N ALA A 77 -36.81 40.62 123.28
CA ALA A 77 -36.44 39.86 122.08
C ALA A 77 -37.21 40.33 120.84
N THR A 78 -36.54 40.33 119.68
CA THR A 78 -37.20 40.59 118.40
C THR A 78 -38.14 39.43 118.06
N GLY A 79 -39.37 39.76 117.70
CA GLY A 79 -40.38 38.77 117.37
C GLY A 79 -41.46 39.32 116.47
N SER A 80 -42.22 38.42 115.86
CA SER A 80 -43.43 38.79 115.14
C SER A 80 -44.61 38.89 116.10
N PHE A 81 -45.43 39.91 115.93
CA PHE A 81 -46.68 40.07 116.66
C PHE A 81 -47.76 40.59 115.72
N GLU A 82 -49.00 40.35 116.09
CA GLU A 82 -50.15 40.77 115.31
C GLU A 82 -50.80 41.99 115.98
N TRP A 83 -50.99 43.04 115.19
CA TRP A 83 -51.58 44.28 115.67
C TRP A 83 -52.34 44.94 114.51
N GLY A 84 -53.58 45.37 114.76
CA GLY A 84 -54.42 46.00 113.73
C GLY A 84 -54.78 45.12 112.52
N GLY A 85 -54.65 43.79 112.63
CA GLY A 85 -54.89 42.84 111.52
C GLY A 85 -53.68 42.62 110.60
N GLU A 86 -52.54 43.26 110.87
CA GLU A 86 -51.30 43.00 110.17
C GLU A 86 -50.26 42.35 111.09
N THR A 87 -49.39 41.52 110.50
CA THR A 87 -48.24 40.94 111.21
C THR A 87 -47.06 41.90 111.14
N TYR A 88 -46.65 42.39 112.29
CA TYR A 88 -45.46 43.20 112.46
C TYR A 88 -44.30 42.32 112.92
N VAL A 89 -43.08 42.71 112.54
CA VAL A 89 -41.84 42.23 113.17
C VAL A 89 -41.29 43.40 113.95
N GLY A 90 -41.13 43.26 115.26
CA GLY A 90 -40.59 44.33 116.09
C GLY A 90 -39.68 43.85 117.19
N THR A 91 -39.09 44.82 117.88
CA THR A 91 -38.13 44.64 118.97
C THR A 91 -38.51 45.57 120.12
N PRO A 92 -38.71 45.05 121.35
CA PRO A 92 -38.93 45.86 122.53
C PRO A 92 -37.60 46.19 123.22
N VAL A 93 -37.47 47.38 123.80
CA VAL A 93 -36.29 47.84 124.54
C VAL A 93 -36.75 48.57 125.81
N GLY A 94 -36.25 48.18 126.99
CA GLY A 94 -36.64 48.78 128.26
C GLY A 94 -35.80 50.00 128.66
N ILE A 95 -36.42 50.98 129.33
CA ILE A 95 -35.78 52.15 129.94
C ILE A 95 -35.87 52.01 131.47
N SER A 96 -34.81 51.47 132.07
CA SER A 96 -34.79 51.03 133.48
C SER A 96 -35.01 52.15 134.52
N GLN A 97 -34.77 53.41 134.16
CA GLN A 97 -34.96 54.54 135.08
C GLN A 97 -36.43 54.97 135.20
N LEU A 98 -37.25 54.67 134.19
CA LEU A 98 -38.65 55.10 134.07
C LEU A 98 -39.65 53.94 134.14
N ASP A 99 -39.14 52.70 134.14
CA ASP A 99 -39.94 51.47 133.93
C ASP A 99 -40.81 51.54 132.65
N TRP A 100 -40.27 52.12 131.57
CA TRP A 100 -40.95 52.22 130.27
C TRP A 100 -40.34 51.25 129.26
N ILE A 101 -41.13 50.83 128.26
CA ILE A 101 -40.71 49.93 127.17
C ILE A 101 -40.94 50.64 125.85
N VAL A 102 -39.91 50.74 125.02
CA VAL A 102 -39.97 51.24 123.64
C VAL A 102 -40.03 50.04 122.70
N VAL A 103 -41.10 49.90 121.91
CA VAL A 103 -41.22 48.87 120.87
C VAL A 103 -41.10 49.53 119.52
N VAL A 104 -40.17 49.06 118.68
CA VAL A 104 -40.03 49.47 117.27
C VAL A 104 -40.41 48.28 116.39
N ALA A 105 -41.32 48.47 115.44
CA ALA A 105 -41.87 47.38 114.63
C ALA A 105 -42.15 47.79 113.18
N GLN A 106 -42.04 46.86 112.22
CA GLN A 106 -42.36 47.08 110.80
C GLN A 106 -43.31 46.00 110.27
N PRO A 107 -44.26 46.31 109.36
CA PRO A 107 -45.09 45.31 108.69
C PRO A 107 -44.24 44.28 107.92
N ARG A 108 -44.55 43.00 108.06
CA ARG A 108 -43.81 41.90 107.38
C ARG A 108 -43.91 41.97 105.85
N SER A 109 -44.99 42.54 105.32
CA SER A 109 -45.24 42.70 103.87
C SER A 109 -44.19 43.58 103.19
N GLU A 110 -43.71 44.62 103.87
CA GLU A 110 -42.66 45.49 103.37
C GLU A 110 -41.27 44.86 103.48
N THR A 111 -41.04 44.03 104.50
CA THR A 111 -39.74 43.36 104.70
C THR A 111 -39.36 42.42 103.55
N LEU A 112 -40.34 41.85 102.84
CA LEU A 112 -40.12 40.80 101.80
C LEU A 112 -40.16 41.32 100.35
N GLN A 113 -40.60 42.56 100.10
CA GLN A 113 -40.69 43.17 98.76
C GLN A 113 -39.40 43.08 97.92
N PRO A 114 -38.20 43.39 98.46
CA PRO A 114 -36.96 43.35 97.67
C PRO A 114 -36.64 41.96 97.12
N VAL A 115 -36.90 40.90 97.89
CA VAL A 115 -36.60 39.52 97.49
C VAL A 115 -37.47 39.08 96.32
N LEU A 116 -38.76 39.42 96.34
CA LEU A 116 -39.69 39.07 95.27
C LEU A 116 -39.32 39.78 93.95
N SER A 117 -38.88 41.04 94.00
CA SER A 117 -38.47 41.78 92.80
C SER A 117 -37.24 41.18 92.11
N ALA A 118 -36.26 40.69 92.88
CA ALA A 118 -35.05 40.03 92.34
C ALA A 118 -35.36 38.70 91.64
N LEU A 119 -36.30 37.91 92.18
CA LEU A 119 -36.75 36.64 91.60
C LEU A 119 -37.40 36.84 90.21
N TRP A 120 -38.20 37.88 90.03
CA TRP A 120 -38.80 38.19 88.72
C TRP A 120 -37.77 38.62 87.67
N ALA A 121 -36.75 39.37 88.05
CA ALA A 121 -35.68 39.76 87.13
C ALA A 121 -34.87 38.55 86.62
N LEU A 122 -34.54 37.61 87.50
CA LEU A 122 -33.79 36.40 87.16
C LEU A 122 -34.57 35.49 86.21
N THR A 123 -35.87 35.29 86.44
CA THR A 123 -36.72 34.45 85.60
C THR A 123 -36.91 35.05 84.20
N ALA A 124 -37.10 36.37 84.08
CA ALA A 124 -37.17 37.05 82.79
C ALA A 124 -35.86 36.91 81.99
N GLY A 125 -34.70 37.06 82.65
CA GLY A 125 -33.39 36.88 82.01
C GLY A 125 -33.16 35.47 81.46
N ALA A 126 -33.54 34.44 82.23
CA ALA A 126 -33.42 33.05 81.80
C ALA A 126 -34.30 32.75 80.56
N LEU A 127 -35.52 33.29 80.51
CA LEU A 127 -36.43 33.10 79.37
C LEU A 127 -35.85 33.68 78.07
N VAL A 128 -35.27 34.88 78.13
CA VAL A 128 -34.64 35.54 76.97
C VAL A 128 -33.46 34.73 76.45
N ALA A 129 -32.62 34.19 77.34
CA ALA A 129 -31.48 33.36 76.94
C ALA A 129 -31.91 32.09 76.19
N VAL A 130 -32.96 31.41 76.65
CA VAL A 130 -33.52 30.22 76.00
C VAL A 130 -34.07 30.55 74.60
N LEU A 131 -34.81 31.65 74.48
CA LEU A 131 -35.34 32.09 73.18
C LEU A 131 -34.23 32.43 72.18
N LEU A 132 -33.15 33.08 72.65
CA LEU A 132 -32.00 33.39 71.81
C LEU A 132 -31.28 32.12 71.32
N ALA A 133 -31.09 31.14 72.21
CA ALA A 133 -30.46 29.86 71.88
C ALA A 133 -31.27 29.10 70.81
N ILE A 134 -32.60 29.06 70.95
CA ILE A 134 -33.49 28.43 69.95
C ILE A 134 -33.40 29.15 68.60
N ALA A 135 -33.39 30.49 68.59
CA ALA A 135 -33.28 31.26 67.37
C ALA A 135 -31.96 30.99 66.63
N VAL A 136 -30.83 30.98 67.36
CA VAL A 136 -29.50 30.67 66.79
C VAL A 136 -29.46 29.24 66.26
N ALA A 137 -30.00 28.26 67.00
CA ALA A 137 -30.06 26.87 66.56
C ALA A 137 -30.87 26.71 65.27
N LEU A 138 -32.03 27.37 65.16
CA LEU A 138 -32.86 27.35 63.96
C LEU A 138 -32.16 28.00 62.76
N LEU A 139 -31.42 29.09 62.96
CA LEU A 139 -30.66 29.75 61.91
C LEU A 139 -29.54 28.85 61.37
N LEU A 140 -28.75 28.24 62.27
CA LEU A 140 -27.68 27.31 61.91
C LEU A 140 -28.23 26.06 61.21
N SER A 141 -29.32 25.48 61.72
CA SER A 141 -29.97 24.31 61.12
C SER A 141 -30.46 24.60 59.70
N ARG A 142 -31.10 25.76 59.48
CA ARG A 142 -31.54 26.17 58.13
C ARG A 142 -30.36 26.43 57.19
N ALA A 143 -29.26 27.02 57.69
CA ALA A 143 -28.07 27.23 56.87
C ALA A 143 -27.44 25.91 56.41
N PHE A 144 -27.37 24.93 57.31
CA PHE A 144 -26.81 23.60 57.03
C PHE A 144 -27.68 22.80 56.05
N ALA A 145 -29.00 22.77 56.25
CA ALA A 145 -29.93 22.07 55.36
C ALA A 145 -29.84 22.57 53.91
N ARG A 146 -29.79 23.89 53.70
CA ARG A 146 -29.63 24.48 52.36
C ARG A 146 -28.30 24.15 51.69
N GLY A 147 -27.25 23.85 52.45
CA GLY A 147 -25.97 23.39 51.91
C GLY A 147 -26.07 21.97 51.35
N ILE A 148 -26.71 21.08 52.10
CA ILE A 148 -26.92 19.68 51.69
C ILE A 148 -27.86 19.57 50.48
N ASP A 149 -28.96 20.33 50.44
CA ASP A 149 -29.90 20.29 49.30
C ASP A 149 -29.22 20.66 47.97
N ARG A 150 -28.31 21.64 48.00
CA ARG A 150 -27.53 22.03 46.82
C ARG A 150 -26.55 20.95 46.37
N TYR A 151 -25.98 20.20 47.32
CA TYR A 151 -25.11 19.06 47.05
C TYR A 151 -25.87 17.90 46.41
N ALA A 152 -27.04 17.56 46.95
CA ALA A 152 -27.91 16.51 46.43
C ALA A 152 -28.37 16.82 45.00
N ALA A 153 -28.72 18.08 44.71
CA ALA A 153 -29.12 18.50 43.37
C ALA A 153 -27.99 18.33 42.34
N HIS A 154 -26.74 18.67 42.68
CA HIS A 154 -25.58 18.49 41.77
C HIS A 154 -25.27 17.00 41.54
N ALA A 155 -25.31 16.17 42.58
CA ALA A 155 -25.11 14.73 42.44
C ALA A 155 -26.18 14.10 41.52
N HIS A 156 -27.42 14.58 41.59
CA HIS A 156 -28.49 14.13 40.69
C HIS A 156 -28.25 14.56 39.23
N ALA A 157 -27.81 15.82 39.01
CA ALA A 157 -27.47 16.31 37.67
C ALA A 157 -26.36 15.49 36.99
N ILE A 158 -25.38 15.00 37.76
CA ILE A 158 -24.32 14.10 37.26
C ILE A 158 -24.90 12.72 36.88
N ALA A 159 -25.82 12.18 37.68
CA ALA A 159 -26.48 10.90 37.38
C ALA A 159 -27.34 10.98 36.09
N GLU A 160 -27.82 12.18 35.75
CA GLU A 160 -28.55 12.47 34.51
C GLU A 160 -27.64 12.84 33.32
N GLY A 161 -26.31 12.77 33.47
CA GLY A 161 -25.34 12.98 32.39
C GLY A 161 -24.87 14.42 32.20
N ASN A 162 -25.21 15.34 33.11
CA ASN A 162 -24.77 16.74 33.05
C ASN A 162 -23.49 16.99 33.87
N TYR A 163 -22.36 16.63 33.28
CA TYR A 163 -21.04 16.66 33.95
C TYR A 163 -20.31 18.03 33.93
N ALA A 164 -20.96 19.11 33.49
CA ALA A 164 -20.28 20.38 33.19
C ALA A 164 -20.39 21.44 34.29
N GLN A 165 -21.10 21.17 35.38
CA GLN A 165 -21.28 22.13 36.47
C GLN A 165 -20.07 22.12 37.44
N PRO A 166 -19.47 23.27 37.75
CA PRO A 166 -18.37 23.36 38.71
C PRO A 166 -18.87 23.12 40.14
N TRP A 167 -18.12 22.34 40.93
CA TRP A 167 -18.39 22.14 42.35
C TRP A 167 -18.09 23.43 43.13
N GLU A 168 -19.05 23.92 43.92
CA GLU A 168 -18.82 25.04 44.85
C GLU A 168 -17.95 24.59 46.03
N THR A 169 -16.94 25.38 46.41
CA THR A 169 -16.07 25.10 47.55
C THR A 169 -16.72 25.56 48.85
N PHE A 170 -16.70 24.72 49.89
CA PHE A 170 -17.29 24.99 51.20
C PHE A 170 -16.23 24.95 52.30
N HIS A 171 -16.28 25.88 53.25
CA HIS A 171 -15.31 25.95 54.36
C HIS A 171 -15.38 24.80 55.39
N ILE A 172 -16.11 23.71 55.10
CA ILE A 172 -16.19 22.50 55.93
C ILE A 172 -15.31 21.43 55.28
N ARG A 173 -14.25 21.03 55.99
CA ARG A 173 -13.19 20.14 55.48
C ARG A 173 -13.72 18.81 54.94
N GLU A 174 -14.73 18.24 55.60
CA GLU A 174 -15.35 16.97 55.21
C GLU A 174 -16.17 17.09 53.91
N ILE A 175 -16.83 18.24 53.68
CA ILE A 175 -17.63 18.49 52.47
C ILE A 175 -16.72 18.80 51.28
N ASP A 176 -15.64 19.55 51.51
CA ASP A 176 -14.63 19.81 50.47
C ASP A 176 -13.92 18.53 50.03
N ALA A 177 -13.60 17.62 50.95
CA ALA A 177 -13.00 16.33 50.62
C ALA A 177 -13.94 15.48 49.73
N LEU A 178 -15.24 15.43 50.09
CA LEU A 178 -16.23 14.68 49.32
C LEU A 178 -16.46 15.29 47.92
N SER A 179 -16.46 16.63 47.82
CA SER A 179 -16.58 17.34 46.54
C SER A 179 -15.41 17.02 45.60
N GLY A 180 -14.18 16.97 46.13
CA GLY A 180 -12.99 16.59 45.36
C GLY A 180 -13.00 15.12 44.90
N ASP A 181 -13.54 14.19 45.69
CA ASP A 181 -13.71 12.79 45.30
C ASP A 181 -14.75 12.62 44.18
N LEU A 182 -15.89 13.29 44.29
CA LEU A 182 -16.92 13.25 43.26
C LEU A 182 -16.50 13.97 41.97
N GLU A 183 -15.72 15.05 42.06
CA GLU A 183 -15.13 15.71 40.90
C GLU A 183 -14.23 14.75 40.12
N ARG A 184 -13.31 14.07 40.81
CA ARG A 184 -12.43 13.05 40.20
C ARG A 184 -13.21 11.92 39.53
N MET A 185 -14.28 11.44 40.18
CA MET A 185 -15.14 10.40 39.62
C MET A 185 -15.87 10.89 38.36
N SER A 186 -16.47 12.09 38.39
CA SER A 186 -17.20 12.66 37.25
C SER A 186 -16.29 12.86 36.02
N LEU A 187 -15.05 13.31 36.25
CA LEU A 187 -14.05 13.49 35.21
C LEU A 187 -13.65 12.14 34.59
N ALA A 188 -13.46 11.11 35.41
CA ALA A 188 -13.12 9.77 34.96
C ALA A 188 -14.25 9.11 34.14
N ILE A 189 -15.52 9.31 34.52
CA ILE A 189 -16.69 8.82 33.77
C ILE A 189 -16.75 9.51 32.41
N ARG A 190 -16.65 10.84 32.36
CA ARG A 190 -16.67 11.61 31.13
C ARG A 190 -15.55 11.23 30.15
N GLN A 191 -14.37 10.94 30.68
CA GLN A 191 -13.24 10.50 29.87
C GLN A 191 -13.48 9.12 29.25
N ARG A 192 -13.98 8.16 30.03
CA ARG A 192 -14.33 6.81 29.54
C ARG A 192 -15.41 6.85 28.45
N GLU A 193 -16.46 7.65 28.63
CA GLU A 193 -17.51 7.80 27.61
C GLU A 193 -16.96 8.40 26.30
N ARG A 194 -16.11 9.41 26.39
CA ARG A 194 -15.45 10.01 25.22
C ARG A 194 -14.51 9.04 24.51
N ASP A 195 -13.71 8.31 25.26
CA ASP A 195 -12.77 7.33 24.70
C ASP A 195 -13.52 6.18 24.02
N LEU A 196 -14.63 5.74 24.62
CA LEU A 196 -15.51 4.73 24.03
C LEU A 196 -16.16 5.25 22.73
N ALA A 197 -16.75 6.45 22.76
CA ALA A 197 -17.36 7.06 21.58
C ALA A 197 -16.35 7.32 20.46
N ALA A 198 -15.14 7.77 20.79
CA ALA A 198 -14.06 7.98 19.83
C ALA A 198 -13.54 6.66 19.24
N SER A 199 -13.45 5.60 20.05
CA SER A 199 -13.10 4.25 19.59
C SER A 199 -14.18 3.68 18.67
N GLU A 200 -15.47 3.80 19.03
CA GLU A 200 -16.59 3.31 18.22
C GLU A 200 -16.68 4.04 16.87
N ALA A 201 -16.55 5.37 16.87
CA ALA A 201 -16.52 6.17 15.64
C ALA A 201 -15.33 5.77 14.75
N ARG A 202 -14.16 5.52 15.34
CA ARG A 202 -12.96 5.06 14.61
C ARG A 202 -13.19 3.68 13.99
N TYR A 203 -13.79 2.73 14.72
CA TYR A 203 -14.14 1.41 14.21
C TYR A 203 -15.11 1.49 13.03
N ARG A 204 -16.23 2.24 13.17
CA ARG A 204 -17.19 2.42 12.07
C ARG A 204 -16.57 3.10 10.85
N SER A 205 -15.68 4.07 11.05
CA SER A 205 -14.96 4.74 9.96
C SER A 205 -14.00 3.80 9.21
N LEU A 206 -13.26 2.94 9.92
CA LEU A 206 -12.34 1.98 9.28
C LEU A 206 -13.11 0.96 8.43
N ILE A 207 -14.16 0.36 8.99
CA ILE A 207 -14.99 -0.64 8.30
C ILE A 207 -15.68 -0.05 7.07
N SER A 208 -16.20 1.17 7.16
CA SER A 208 -16.86 1.85 6.04
C SER A 208 -15.90 2.34 4.95
N SER A 209 -14.62 2.52 5.25
CA SER A 209 -13.62 3.02 4.29
C SER A 209 -12.90 1.93 3.50
N LEU A 210 -12.76 0.72 4.07
CA LEU A 210 -12.04 -0.39 3.43
C LEU A 210 -12.91 -1.07 2.34
N PRO A 211 -12.33 -1.45 1.19
CA PRO A 211 -13.04 -2.15 0.10
C PRO A 211 -13.24 -3.64 0.44
N VAL A 212 -13.72 -3.92 1.65
CA VAL A 212 -14.04 -5.26 2.15
C VAL A 212 -15.52 -5.34 2.46
N VAL A 213 -16.04 -6.56 2.50
CA VAL A 213 -17.36 -6.87 3.08
C VAL A 213 -17.12 -7.68 4.34
N ILE A 214 -17.53 -7.14 5.48
CA ILE A 214 -17.53 -7.85 6.76
C ILE A 214 -18.96 -8.30 7.02
N PHE A 215 -19.13 -9.57 7.29
CA PHE A 215 -20.44 -10.14 7.54
C PHE A 215 -20.39 -11.17 8.66
N GLN A 216 -21.53 -11.39 9.30
CA GLN A 216 -21.71 -12.46 10.26
C GLN A 216 -22.98 -13.21 9.92
N PHE A 217 -23.01 -14.52 10.14
CA PHE A 217 -24.22 -15.32 10.02
C PHE A 217 -24.32 -16.40 11.11
N ASP A 218 -25.57 -16.77 11.44
CA ASP A 218 -25.89 -17.74 12.48
C ASP A 218 -25.72 -19.21 12.01
N GLU A 219 -25.96 -20.16 12.91
CA GLU A 219 -25.96 -21.61 12.62
C GLU A 219 -26.93 -22.04 11.51
N ARG A 220 -27.93 -21.22 11.17
CA ARG A 220 -28.89 -21.44 10.07
C ARG A 220 -28.45 -20.75 8.78
N GLY A 221 -27.27 -20.13 8.78
CA GLY A 221 -26.71 -19.37 7.66
C GLY A 221 -27.36 -18.01 7.46
N ARG A 222 -28.15 -17.48 8.40
CA ARG A 222 -28.78 -16.16 8.27
C ARG A 222 -27.83 -15.06 8.64
N PHE A 223 -27.64 -14.08 7.76
CA PHE A 223 -26.76 -12.94 8.02
C PHE A 223 -27.29 -12.12 9.20
N THR A 224 -26.49 -11.96 10.26
CA THR A 224 -26.77 -11.10 11.43
C THR A 224 -26.12 -9.72 11.28
N LEU A 225 -25.00 -9.65 10.56
CA LEU A 225 -24.28 -8.42 10.21
C LEU A 225 -23.84 -8.51 8.75
N CYS A 226 -23.89 -7.40 8.01
CA CYS A 226 -23.29 -7.32 6.67
C CYS A 226 -23.04 -5.86 6.30
N GLU A 227 -21.77 -5.44 6.39
CA GLU A 227 -21.33 -4.06 6.23
C GLU A 227 -20.00 -3.97 5.47
N GLY A 228 -19.65 -2.76 5.03
CA GLY A 228 -18.38 -2.48 4.32
C GLY A 228 -18.59 -2.01 2.88
N LYS A 229 -17.61 -1.25 2.37
CA LYS A 229 -17.70 -0.60 1.06
C LYS A 229 -17.72 -1.58 -0.11
N GLY A 230 -17.27 -2.82 0.10
CA GLY A 230 -17.33 -3.87 -0.91
C GLY A 230 -18.76 -4.24 -1.35
N LEU A 231 -19.78 -3.97 -0.52
CA LEU A 231 -21.18 -4.27 -0.84
C LEU A 231 -21.70 -3.46 -2.02
N GLU A 232 -21.31 -2.18 -2.12
CA GLU A 232 -21.74 -1.28 -3.19
C GLU A 232 -21.26 -1.78 -4.55
N ARG A 233 -20.04 -2.34 -4.61
CA ARG A 233 -19.46 -2.91 -5.83
C ARG A 233 -20.19 -4.14 -6.34
N VAL A 234 -20.83 -4.90 -5.44
CA VAL A 234 -21.69 -6.05 -5.79
C VAL A 234 -23.15 -5.62 -6.00
N GLY A 235 -23.42 -4.31 -6.06
CA GLY A 235 -24.76 -3.76 -6.30
C GLY A 235 -25.72 -3.95 -5.13
N ARG A 236 -25.22 -4.15 -3.91
CA ARG A 236 -26.04 -4.32 -2.70
C ARG A 236 -25.84 -3.14 -1.76
N LYS A 237 -26.90 -2.77 -1.04
CA LYS A 237 -26.84 -1.75 0.03
C LYS A 237 -26.68 -2.42 1.39
N THR A 238 -25.97 -1.76 2.28
CA THR A 238 -25.84 -2.12 3.70
C THR A 238 -27.22 -2.37 4.32
N GLY A 239 -27.37 -3.47 5.05
CA GLY A 239 -28.64 -3.85 5.71
C GLY A 239 -29.61 -4.69 4.87
N ASN A 240 -29.58 -4.64 3.53
CA ASN A 240 -30.50 -5.43 2.67
C ASN A 240 -30.18 -6.93 2.63
N VAL A 241 -29.03 -7.33 3.19
CA VAL A 241 -28.57 -8.73 3.24
C VAL A 241 -28.86 -9.37 4.60
N VAL A 242 -28.99 -8.56 5.67
CA VAL A 242 -29.25 -9.02 7.04
C VAL A 242 -30.62 -9.71 7.09
N GLY A 243 -30.69 -10.85 7.78
CA GLY A 243 -31.86 -11.72 7.92
C GLY A 243 -32.04 -12.76 6.82
N ARG A 244 -31.38 -12.61 5.66
CA ARG A 244 -31.41 -13.57 4.56
C ARG A 244 -30.40 -14.70 4.80
N SER A 245 -30.69 -15.90 4.30
CA SER A 245 -29.75 -17.03 4.37
C SER A 245 -28.70 -16.96 3.27
N VAL A 246 -27.43 -17.26 3.61
CA VAL A 246 -26.34 -17.46 2.65
C VAL A 246 -26.67 -18.57 1.64
N PHE A 247 -27.42 -19.59 2.05
CA PHE A 247 -27.86 -20.69 1.19
C PHE A 247 -28.92 -20.28 0.18
N ASP A 248 -29.73 -19.27 0.52
CA ASP A 248 -30.73 -18.72 -0.40
C ASP A 248 -30.09 -17.70 -1.37
N LEU A 249 -29.15 -16.89 -0.87
CA LEU A 249 -28.47 -15.85 -1.66
C LEU A 249 -27.51 -16.43 -2.69
N PHE A 250 -26.84 -17.53 -2.37
CA PHE A 250 -25.86 -18.18 -3.23
C PHE A 250 -26.32 -19.58 -3.68
N ARG A 251 -27.63 -19.78 -3.88
CA ARG A 251 -28.20 -21.09 -4.27
C ARG A 251 -27.54 -21.67 -5.51
N ASP A 252 -27.14 -20.82 -6.45
CA ASP A 252 -26.55 -21.20 -7.73
C ASP A 252 -25.04 -21.49 -7.61
N SER A 253 -24.42 -21.18 -6.45
CA SER A 253 -23.02 -21.47 -6.16
C SER A 253 -22.89 -22.58 -5.11
N SER A 254 -22.80 -23.81 -5.60
CA SER A 254 -22.61 -25.00 -4.75
C SER A 254 -21.34 -24.92 -3.90
N ALA A 255 -20.27 -24.30 -4.41
CA ALA A 255 -19.01 -24.10 -3.69
C ALA A 255 -19.18 -23.20 -2.46
N VAL A 256 -19.82 -22.03 -2.62
CA VAL A 256 -20.05 -21.09 -1.50
C VAL A 256 -20.91 -21.73 -0.42
N CYS A 257 -21.98 -22.44 -0.82
CA CYS A 257 -22.83 -23.16 0.12
C CYS A 257 -22.08 -24.27 0.88
N ALA A 258 -21.21 -25.02 0.19
CA ALA A 258 -20.40 -26.06 0.83
C ALA A 258 -19.41 -25.48 1.85
N HIS A 259 -18.72 -24.38 1.50
CA HIS A 259 -17.81 -23.69 2.42
C HIS A 259 -18.54 -23.09 3.62
N ALA A 260 -19.73 -22.50 3.43
CA ALA A 260 -20.55 -22.00 4.53
C ALA A 260 -20.98 -23.11 5.50
N ARG A 261 -21.38 -24.29 4.99
CA ARG A 261 -21.72 -25.45 5.86
C ARG A 261 -20.53 -25.91 6.68
N ARG A 262 -19.34 -25.98 6.09
CA ARG A 262 -18.10 -26.35 6.80
C ARG A 262 -17.74 -25.33 7.89
N ALA A 263 -17.91 -24.04 7.60
CA ALA A 263 -17.72 -23.00 8.60
C ALA A 263 -18.69 -23.13 9.78
N ILE A 264 -19.96 -23.45 9.53
CA ILE A 264 -20.96 -23.73 10.58
C ILE A 264 -20.62 -25.00 11.38
N THR A 265 -19.84 -25.94 10.83
CA THR A 265 -19.35 -27.08 11.62
C THR A 265 -18.14 -26.76 12.48
N GLY A 266 -17.65 -25.51 12.46
CA GLY A 266 -16.52 -25.06 13.28
C GLY A 266 -15.17 -25.01 12.55
N GLU A 267 -15.15 -25.19 11.23
CA GLU A 267 -13.91 -25.14 10.44
C GLU A 267 -13.66 -23.73 9.88
N ALA A 268 -12.46 -23.17 10.11
CA ALA A 268 -12.07 -21.93 9.46
C ALA A 268 -11.81 -22.18 7.96
N MET A 269 -12.39 -21.35 7.10
CA MET A 269 -12.33 -21.52 5.65
C MET A 269 -11.70 -20.30 4.97
N ARG A 270 -10.89 -20.54 3.94
CA ARG A 270 -10.40 -19.52 3.01
C ARG A 270 -10.61 -20.02 1.58
N PHE A 271 -11.26 -19.22 0.75
CA PHE A 271 -11.51 -19.58 -0.65
C PHE A 271 -11.72 -18.32 -1.51
N ALA A 272 -11.47 -18.44 -2.82
CA ALA A 272 -11.82 -17.42 -3.78
C ALA A 272 -13.11 -17.81 -4.52
N THR A 273 -13.99 -16.85 -4.75
CA THR A 273 -15.26 -17.09 -5.45
C THR A 273 -15.69 -15.89 -6.29
N PRO A 274 -16.15 -16.11 -7.54
CA PRO A 274 -16.72 -15.03 -8.34
C PRO A 274 -18.11 -14.67 -7.81
N ILE A 275 -18.35 -13.37 -7.61
CA ILE A 275 -19.65 -12.82 -7.24
C ILE A 275 -19.98 -11.70 -8.23
N GLY A 276 -20.86 -11.99 -9.19
CA GLY A 276 -21.08 -11.11 -10.34
C GLY A 276 -19.85 -11.07 -11.24
N SER A 277 -19.37 -9.87 -11.58
CA SER A 277 -18.16 -9.65 -12.39
C SER A 277 -16.87 -9.54 -11.57
N LEU A 278 -16.95 -9.68 -10.24
CA LEU A 278 -15.85 -9.47 -9.31
C LEU A 278 -15.41 -10.79 -8.68
N LEU A 279 -14.12 -10.90 -8.37
CA LEU A 279 -13.54 -12.03 -7.68
C LEU A 279 -13.26 -11.65 -6.23
N PHE A 280 -13.87 -12.38 -5.30
CA PHE A 280 -13.69 -12.15 -3.87
C PHE A 280 -12.87 -13.26 -3.23
N GLU A 281 -11.90 -12.87 -2.42
CA GLU A 281 -11.23 -13.76 -1.47
C GLU A 281 -11.99 -13.71 -0.14
N VAL A 282 -12.59 -14.83 0.25
CA VAL A 282 -13.48 -14.94 1.42
C VAL A 282 -12.79 -15.75 2.51
N TYR A 283 -12.75 -15.16 3.70
CA TYR A 283 -12.29 -15.79 4.93
C TYR A 283 -13.50 -15.97 5.85
N LEU A 284 -13.77 -17.19 6.29
CA LEU A 284 -14.82 -17.51 7.27
C LEU A 284 -14.17 -18.04 8.54
N ASN A 285 -14.49 -17.43 9.68
CA ASN A 285 -14.00 -17.85 10.98
C ASN A 285 -15.19 -18.09 11.93
N PRO A 286 -15.42 -19.35 12.35
CA PRO A 286 -16.45 -19.65 13.34
C PRO A 286 -16.01 -19.22 14.74
N LEU A 287 -16.89 -18.51 15.43
CA LEU A 287 -16.75 -18.02 16.78
C LEU A 287 -17.98 -18.46 17.58
N ARG A 288 -17.78 -18.82 18.86
CA ARG A 288 -18.89 -19.02 19.79
C ARG A 288 -19.08 -17.75 20.60
N ASP A 289 -20.30 -17.25 20.65
CA ASP A 289 -20.64 -16.11 21.51
C ASP A 289 -20.65 -16.54 23.00
N ARG A 290 -20.78 -15.59 23.91
CA ARG A 290 -20.80 -15.79 25.38
C ARG A 290 -21.89 -16.76 25.84
N ASP A 291 -22.97 -16.88 25.08
CA ASP A 291 -24.09 -17.79 25.34
C ASP A 291 -23.87 -19.19 24.74
N GLY A 292 -22.75 -19.42 24.04
CA GLY A 292 -22.37 -20.71 23.45
C GLY A 292 -22.85 -20.93 22.01
N ASP A 293 -23.69 -20.02 21.51
CA ASP A 293 -24.21 -20.03 20.13
C ASP A 293 -23.10 -19.81 19.11
N LEU A 294 -23.15 -20.58 18.02
CA LEU A 294 -22.16 -20.49 16.95
C LEU A 294 -22.52 -19.36 15.98
N GLN A 295 -21.61 -18.42 15.80
CA GLN A 295 -21.63 -17.43 14.73
C GLN A 295 -20.42 -17.61 13.81
N VAL A 296 -20.62 -17.45 12.51
CA VAL A 296 -19.51 -17.39 11.56
C VAL A 296 -19.27 -15.94 11.19
N THR A 297 -18.07 -15.44 11.47
CA THR A 297 -17.62 -14.13 10.98
C THR A 297 -16.89 -14.29 9.66
N GLY A 298 -17.31 -13.56 8.65
CA GLY A 298 -16.75 -13.58 7.31
C GLY A 298 -16.17 -12.23 6.90
N VAL A 299 -15.03 -12.27 6.19
CA VAL A 299 -14.48 -11.11 5.49
C VAL A 299 -14.28 -11.48 4.03
N ALA A 300 -14.89 -10.73 3.12
CA ALA A 300 -14.67 -10.86 1.68
C ALA A 300 -13.89 -9.64 1.16
N VAL A 301 -12.75 -9.89 0.53
CA VAL A 301 -11.88 -8.87 -0.06
C VAL A 301 -11.98 -8.96 -1.59
N ASP A 302 -12.25 -7.84 -2.25
CA ASP A 302 -12.20 -7.77 -3.71
C ASP A 302 -10.74 -7.89 -4.17
N ILE A 303 -10.42 -8.98 -4.85
CA ILE A 303 -9.08 -9.27 -5.39
C ILE A 303 -9.06 -9.17 -6.92
N THR A 304 -10.12 -8.66 -7.55
CA THR A 304 -10.27 -8.65 -9.01
C THR A 304 -9.09 -7.96 -9.70
N GLU A 305 -8.78 -6.73 -9.30
CA GLU A 305 -7.67 -5.96 -9.88
C GLU A 305 -6.31 -6.57 -9.52
N ARG A 306 -6.18 -7.17 -8.33
CA ARG A 306 -4.95 -7.84 -7.91
C ARG A 306 -4.67 -9.06 -8.78
N GLU A 307 -5.67 -9.91 -9.03
CA GLU A 307 -5.52 -11.10 -9.85
C GLU A 307 -5.34 -10.77 -11.33
N LYS A 308 -6.02 -9.73 -11.85
CA LYS A 308 -5.76 -9.22 -13.21
C LYS A 308 -4.33 -8.73 -13.37
N ALA A 309 -3.83 -7.95 -12.43
CA ALA A 309 -2.45 -7.47 -12.44
C ALA A 309 -1.44 -8.62 -12.32
N ALA A 310 -1.69 -9.58 -11.43
CA ALA A 310 -0.83 -10.75 -11.26
C ALA A 310 -0.81 -11.64 -12.52
N SER A 311 -1.96 -11.85 -13.15
CA SER A 311 -2.07 -12.58 -14.40
C SER A 311 -1.36 -11.87 -15.54
N SER A 312 -1.55 -10.55 -15.67
CA SER A 312 -0.87 -9.73 -16.70
C SER A 312 0.65 -9.77 -16.53
N LEU A 313 1.14 -9.64 -15.29
CA LEU A 313 2.56 -9.74 -14.98
C LEU A 313 3.13 -11.12 -15.33
N ARG A 314 2.39 -12.20 -15.03
CA ARG A 314 2.80 -13.56 -15.38
C ARG A 314 2.95 -13.75 -16.89
N VAL A 315 2.00 -13.22 -17.67
CA VAL A 315 2.07 -13.23 -19.14
C VAL A 315 3.26 -12.40 -19.63
N SER A 316 3.49 -11.20 -19.11
CA SER A 316 4.63 -10.36 -19.49
C SER A 316 5.99 -11.00 -19.16
N HIS A 317 6.12 -11.63 -17.99
CA HIS A 317 7.34 -12.36 -17.61
C HIS A 317 7.59 -13.55 -18.55
N GLY A 318 6.57 -14.37 -18.81
CA GLY A 318 6.68 -15.48 -19.76
C GLY A 318 7.07 -15.01 -21.16
N LEU A 319 6.55 -13.87 -21.59
CA LEU A 319 6.88 -13.26 -22.88
C LEU A 319 8.36 -12.87 -22.96
N LEU A 320 8.88 -12.19 -21.93
CA LEU A 320 10.28 -11.77 -21.88
C LEU A 320 11.23 -12.97 -21.83
N ASP A 321 10.89 -13.99 -21.06
CA ASP A 321 11.68 -15.22 -20.97
C ASP A 321 11.73 -15.93 -22.33
N ALA A 322 10.60 -16.03 -23.04
CA ALA A 322 10.54 -16.62 -24.38
C ALA A 322 11.38 -15.84 -25.40
N ILE A 323 11.30 -14.50 -25.39
CA ILE A 323 12.11 -13.63 -26.26
C ILE A 323 13.60 -13.83 -25.98
N SER A 324 14.00 -13.75 -24.71
CA SER A 324 15.39 -13.90 -24.28
C SER A 324 15.94 -15.27 -24.66
N HIS A 325 15.15 -16.33 -24.46
CA HIS A 325 15.54 -17.69 -24.80
C HIS A 325 15.73 -17.87 -26.31
N ALA A 326 14.80 -17.38 -27.13
CA ALA A 326 14.90 -17.46 -28.60
C ALA A 326 16.13 -16.71 -29.14
N GLN A 327 16.39 -15.50 -28.61
CA GLN A 327 17.58 -14.72 -28.98
C GLN A 327 18.88 -15.43 -28.57
N SER A 328 18.91 -16.05 -27.39
CA SER A 328 20.07 -16.80 -26.90
C SER A 328 20.37 -18.03 -27.79
N LEU A 329 19.34 -18.79 -28.16
CA LEU A 329 19.51 -19.94 -29.07
C LEU A 329 20.03 -19.49 -30.46
N TYR A 330 19.54 -18.37 -30.98
CA TYR A 330 20.06 -17.81 -32.22
C TYR A 330 21.54 -17.41 -32.11
N ILE A 331 21.93 -16.71 -31.04
CA ILE A 331 23.31 -16.24 -30.81
C ILE A 331 24.28 -17.42 -30.66
N THR A 332 23.84 -18.51 -30.04
CA THR A 332 24.67 -19.71 -29.86
C THR A 332 24.77 -20.59 -31.12
N GLY A 333 24.07 -20.23 -32.20
CA GLY A 333 24.09 -20.97 -33.46
C GLY A 333 23.29 -22.27 -33.41
N ALA A 334 22.23 -22.31 -32.60
CA ALA A 334 21.31 -23.44 -32.57
C ALA A 334 20.62 -23.65 -33.92
N ASP A 335 20.11 -24.87 -34.13
CA ASP A 335 19.30 -25.21 -35.30
C ASP A 335 18.07 -24.30 -35.40
N PRO A 336 17.83 -23.61 -36.54
CA PRO A 336 16.66 -22.76 -36.76
C PRO A 336 15.34 -23.41 -36.33
N GLN A 337 15.16 -24.70 -36.61
CA GLN A 337 13.93 -25.40 -36.26
C GLN A 337 13.70 -25.44 -34.74
N ALA A 338 14.74 -25.73 -33.96
CA ALA A 338 14.65 -25.73 -32.50
C ALA A 338 14.30 -24.34 -31.92
N ILE A 339 14.76 -23.26 -32.56
CA ILE A 339 14.43 -21.88 -32.14
C ILE A 339 12.93 -21.61 -32.35
N PHE A 340 12.40 -21.95 -33.53
CA PHE A 340 10.97 -21.74 -33.83
C PHE A 340 10.05 -22.65 -33.02
N ASP A 341 10.45 -23.90 -32.77
CA ASP A 341 9.70 -24.83 -31.92
C ASP A 341 9.61 -24.31 -30.47
N GLY A 342 10.72 -23.80 -29.92
CA GLY A 342 10.74 -23.18 -28.60
C GLY A 342 9.86 -21.94 -28.50
N MET A 343 9.92 -21.06 -29.52
CA MET A 343 9.03 -19.88 -29.60
C MET A 343 7.55 -20.30 -29.69
N LEU A 344 7.23 -21.29 -30.53
CA LEU A 344 5.86 -21.77 -30.68
C LEU A 344 5.34 -22.37 -29.36
N SER A 345 6.15 -23.17 -28.66
CA SER A 345 5.77 -23.74 -27.37
C SER A 345 5.41 -22.66 -26.35
N ALA A 346 6.26 -21.64 -26.21
CA ALA A 346 6.00 -20.52 -25.29
C ALA A 346 4.74 -19.74 -25.67
N LEU A 347 4.52 -19.50 -26.98
CA LEU A 347 3.32 -18.85 -27.49
C LEU A 347 2.04 -19.62 -27.13
N LEU A 348 2.05 -20.96 -27.26
CA LEU A 348 0.90 -21.81 -26.92
C LEU A 348 0.58 -21.77 -25.43
N GLU A 349 1.60 -21.85 -24.57
CA GLU A 349 1.43 -21.77 -23.12
C GLU A 349 0.85 -20.41 -22.69
N MET A 350 1.41 -19.32 -23.20
CA MET A 350 0.97 -17.96 -22.85
C MET A 350 -0.42 -17.63 -23.37
N THR A 351 -0.78 -18.17 -24.53
CA THR A 351 -2.12 -17.99 -25.12
C THR A 351 -3.12 -19.03 -24.65
N ALA A 352 -2.70 -20.07 -23.91
CA ALA A 352 -3.52 -21.23 -23.57
C ALA A 352 -4.22 -21.83 -24.81
N SER A 353 -3.48 -21.91 -25.92
CA SER A 353 -3.96 -22.44 -27.21
C SER A 353 -3.53 -23.89 -27.37
N GLU A 354 -4.38 -24.71 -28.00
CA GLU A 354 -4.08 -26.13 -28.23
C GLU A 354 -3.15 -26.34 -29.42
N TYR A 355 -3.31 -25.50 -30.46
CA TYR A 355 -2.58 -25.64 -31.71
C TYR A 355 -2.02 -24.30 -32.17
N GLY A 356 -0.96 -24.36 -32.96
CA GLY A 356 -0.42 -23.17 -33.60
C GLY A 356 0.73 -23.45 -34.57
N PHE A 357 1.14 -22.40 -35.25
CA PHE A 357 2.28 -22.39 -36.16
C PHE A 357 2.95 -21.03 -36.21
N ILE A 358 4.23 -21.04 -36.58
CA ILE A 358 4.99 -19.87 -37.00
C ILE A 358 5.37 -20.09 -38.47
N GLY A 359 5.00 -19.17 -39.34
CA GLY A 359 5.26 -19.26 -40.77
C GLY A 359 5.98 -18.03 -41.30
N GLU A 360 6.83 -18.26 -42.29
CA GLU A 360 7.51 -17.24 -43.07
C GLU A 360 6.72 -16.99 -44.37
N VAL A 361 6.58 -15.71 -44.74
CA VAL A 361 5.95 -15.33 -46.01
C VAL A 361 7.04 -15.21 -47.07
N LEU A 362 6.93 -16.04 -48.09
CA LEU A 362 7.82 -16.07 -49.25
C LEU A 362 7.02 -15.69 -50.50
N HIS A 363 7.74 -15.30 -51.56
CA HIS A 363 7.13 -14.86 -52.80
C HIS A 363 7.69 -15.69 -53.96
N GLU A 364 6.81 -16.08 -54.87
CA GLU A 364 7.17 -16.66 -56.16
C GLU A 364 7.84 -15.63 -57.08
N ALA A 365 8.42 -16.10 -58.19
CA ALA A 365 9.05 -15.23 -59.18
C ALA A 365 8.06 -14.21 -59.81
N ASP A 366 6.75 -14.52 -59.79
CA ASP A 366 5.68 -13.64 -60.26
C ASP A 366 5.14 -12.68 -59.17
N GLY A 367 5.67 -12.76 -57.95
CA GLY A 367 5.25 -11.95 -56.81
C GLY A 367 4.08 -12.52 -56.00
N THR A 368 3.59 -13.73 -56.32
CA THR A 368 2.53 -14.37 -55.54
C THR A 368 3.05 -14.80 -54.17
N PRO A 369 2.43 -14.38 -53.05
CA PRO A 369 2.87 -14.78 -51.72
C PRO A 369 2.41 -16.19 -51.37
N TYR A 370 3.26 -16.96 -50.70
CA TYR A 370 2.94 -18.25 -50.09
C TYR A 370 3.55 -18.32 -48.70
N LEU A 371 2.97 -19.16 -47.85
CA LEU A 371 3.44 -19.34 -46.48
C LEU A 371 4.28 -20.62 -46.39
N LYS A 372 5.47 -20.53 -45.80
CA LYS A 372 6.29 -21.70 -45.44
C LYS A 372 6.35 -21.82 -43.92
N THR A 373 5.91 -22.92 -43.35
CA THR A 373 5.95 -23.10 -41.89
C THR A 373 7.38 -23.34 -41.40
N GLN A 374 7.77 -22.62 -40.36
CA GLN A 374 9.02 -22.81 -39.64
C GLN A 374 8.83 -23.71 -38.40
N ALA A 375 7.67 -23.60 -37.74
CA ALA A 375 7.24 -24.51 -36.68
C ALA A 375 5.72 -24.67 -36.75
N ILE A 376 5.23 -25.87 -36.40
CA ILE A 376 3.80 -26.18 -36.36
C ILE A 376 3.56 -27.32 -35.38
N THR A 377 2.55 -27.18 -34.54
CA THR A 377 2.12 -28.27 -33.64
C THR A 377 1.67 -29.48 -34.45
N ASN A 378 1.80 -30.69 -33.91
CA ASN A 378 1.26 -31.87 -34.59
C ASN A 378 -0.29 -31.83 -34.58
N ILE A 379 -0.88 -31.46 -35.72
CA ILE A 379 -2.34 -31.32 -35.89
C ILE A 379 -2.98 -32.62 -36.43
N ALA A 380 -2.22 -33.71 -36.56
CA ALA A 380 -2.67 -34.92 -37.27
C ALA A 380 -3.36 -35.98 -36.38
N TRP A 381 -4.59 -36.33 -36.75
CA TRP A 381 -5.43 -37.29 -36.02
C TRP A 381 -5.40 -38.73 -36.54
N ASP A 382 -4.89 -38.98 -37.74
CA ASP A 382 -4.63 -40.33 -38.25
C ASP A 382 -3.12 -40.59 -38.48
N GLU A 383 -2.71 -41.87 -38.46
CA GLU A 383 -1.30 -42.28 -38.52
C GLU A 383 -0.65 -41.91 -39.86
N THR A 384 -1.42 -41.90 -40.96
CA THR A 384 -0.99 -41.51 -42.30
C THR A 384 -0.69 -40.02 -42.43
N THR A 385 -1.57 -39.18 -41.90
CA THR A 385 -1.42 -37.73 -41.83
C THR A 385 -0.29 -37.40 -40.88
N ARG A 386 -0.17 -38.10 -39.75
CA ARG A 386 0.95 -37.92 -38.80
C ARG A 386 2.30 -38.25 -39.43
N ALA A 387 2.38 -39.33 -40.21
CA ALA A 387 3.58 -39.67 -40.96
C ALA A 387 3.92 -38.62 -42.03
N PHE A 388 2.90 -38.08 -42.72
CA PHE A 388 3.08 -36.98 -43.68
C PHE A 388 3.61 -35.70 -43.02
N TYR A 389 3.02 -35.29 -41.89
CA TYR A 389 3.51 -34.13 -41.12
C TYR A 389 4.91 -34.38 -40.58
N ALA A 390 5.20 -35.55 -40.01
CA ALA A 390 6.53 -35.88 -39.48
C ALA A 390 7.62 -35.92 -40.58
N ALA A 391 7.28 -36.39 -41.78
CA ALA A 391 8.22 -36.42 -42.90
C ALA A 391 8.46 -35.05 -43.54
N THR A 392 7.47 -34.15 -43.51
CA THR A 392 7.51 -32.87 -44.23
C THR A 392 7.81 -31.67 -43.34
N ALA A 393 7.51 -31.74 -42.03
CA ALA A 393 7.75 -30.67 -41.07
C ALA A 393 9.21 -30.19 -40.99
N PRO A 394 10.25 -31.08 -41.02
CA PRO A 394 11.65 -30.63 -40.99
C PRO A 394 12.07 -29.77 -42.19
N ALA A 395 11.40 -29.93 -43.35
CA ALA A 395 11.67 -29.13 -44.54
C ALA A 395 10.83 -27.83 -44.61
N GLY A 396 9.83 -27.71 -43.73
CA GLY A 396 8.80 -26.68 -43.73
C GLY A 396 7.71 -26.93 -44.79
N MET A 397 6.44 -26.93 -44.38
CA MET A 397 5.31 -27.11 -45.29
C MET A 397 4.94 -25.79 -45.99
N GLU A 398 4.62 -25.89 -47.28
CA GLU A 398 4.21 -24.74 -48.08
C GLU A 398 2.70 -24.70 -48.26
N PHE A 399 2.09 -23.56 -47.90
CA PHE A 399 0.68 -23.27 -48.07
C PHE A 399 0.51 -22.18 -49.11
N ARG A 400 -0.08 -22.57 -50.24
CA ARG A 400 -0.30 -21.71 -51.41
C ARG A 400 -1.76 -21.30 -51.59
N ASN A 401 -2.69 -22.04 -50.96
CA ASN A 401 -4.09 -21.66 -50.92
C ASN A 401 -4.30 -20.59 -49.84
N LEU A 402 -4.54 -19.35 -50.26
CA LEU A 402 -4.79 -18.23 -49.36
C LEU A 402 -6.27 -18.04 -49.03
N ASP A 403 -7.19 -18.81 -49.62
CA ASP A 403 -8.63 -18.75 -49.31
C ASP A 403 -8.94 -19.48 -48.00
N THR A 404 -8.32 -19.00 -46.91
CA THR A 404 -8.39 -19.54 -45.55
C THR A 404 -8.34 -18.39 -44.54
N LEU A 405 -8.55 -18.70 -43.24
CA LEU A 405 -8.43 -17.72 -42.17
C LEU A 405 -7.00 -17.15 -42.04
N PHE A 406 -5.96 -17.98 -42.22
CA PHE A 406 -4.58 -17.48 -42.21
C PHE A 406 -4.27 -16.67 -43.47
N GLY A 407 -4.79 -17.06 -44.64
CA GLY A 407 -4.58 -16.27 -45.85
C GLY A 407 -5.31 -14.93 -45.84
N ALA A 408 -6.38 -14.78 -45.05
CA ALA A 408 -6.97 -13.48 -44.75
C ALA A 408 -6.00 -12.55 -43.99
N VAL A 409 -5.17 -13.08 -43.10
CA VAL A 409 -4.09 -12.31 -42.44
C VAL A 409 -3.08 -11.84 -43.48
N MET A 410 -2.64 -12.74 -44.36
CA MET A 410 -1.65 -12.40 -45.40
C MET A 410 -2.16 -11.35 -46.39
N ARG A 411 -3.44 -11.42 -46.80
CA ARG A 411 -4.04 -10.45 -47.73
C ARG A 411 -4.33 -9.09 -47.11
N SER A 412 -4.82 -9.09 -45.86
CA SER A 412 -5.17 -7.84 -45.18
C SER A 412 -3.97 -7.17 -44.50
N ALA A 413 -2.92 -7.95 -44.21
CA ALA A 413 -1.82 -7.55 -43.35
C ALA A 413 -2.29 -7.07 -41.97
N GLN A 414 -3.42 -7.61 -41.47
CA GLN A 414 -4.01 -7.26 -40.18
C GLN A 414 -4.29 -8.51 -39.34
N PRO A 415 -4.33 -8.38 -38.00
CA PRO A 415 -4.79 -9.44 -37.11
C PRO A 415 -6.18 -9.96 -37.52
N VAL A 416 -6.32 -11.28 -37.55
CA VAL A 416 -7.61 -11.96 -37.80
C VAL A 416 -7.96 -12.78 -36.57
N LEU A 417 -9.06 -12.41 -35.91
CA LEU A 417 -9.60 -13.11 -34.74
C LEU A 417 -11.00 -13.63 -35.06
N THR A 418 -11.27 -14.88 -34.68
CA THR A 418 -12.63 -15.44 -34.70
C THR A 418 -12.78 -16.51 -33.63
N ASN A 419 -13.84 -16.41 -32.83
CA ASN A 419 -14.25 -17.39 -31.83
C ASN A 419 -15.40 -18.29 -32.34
N ASP A 420 -15.74 -18.16 -33.63
CA ASP A 420 -16.62 -19.06 -34.35
C ASP A 420 -16.10 -19.24 -35.80
N PRO A 421 -14.97 -19.94 -35.98
CA PRO A 421 -14.36 -20.19 -37.29
C PRO A 421 -15.31 -20.91 -38.26
N ALA A 422 -16.23 -21.72 -37.72
CA ALA A 422 -17.19 -22.47 -38.51
C ALA A 422 -18.13 -21.54 -39.28
N ASN A 423 -18.50 -20.37 -38.74
CA ASN A 423 -19.41 -19.42 -39.40
C ASN A 423 -18.70 -18.17 -39.95
N ASP A 424 -17.37 -18.06 -39.84
CA ASP A 424 -16.62 -16.90 -40.35
C ASP A 424 -16.68 -16.81 -41.88
N PRO A 425 -16.98 -15.64 -42.47
CA PRO A 425 -17.06 -15.47 -43.93
C PRO A 425 -15.72 -15.69 -44.65
N ARG A 426 -14.59 -15.62 -43.94
CA ARG A 426 -13.23 -15.82 -44.48
C ARG A 426 -12.76 -17.28 -44.41
N ARG A 427 -13.63 -18.22 -44.01
CA ARG A 427 -13.29 -19.64 -43.88
C ARG A 427 -12.97 -20.29 -45.23
N GLY A 428 -11.98 -21.18 -45.23
CA GLY A 428 -11.55 -21.95 -46.41
C GLY A 428 -11.97 -23.42 -46.42
N GLY A 429 -12.70 -23.86 -45.39
CA GLY A 429 -12.83 -25.27 -45.05
C GLY A 429 -11.59 -25.80 -44.30
N ILE A 430 -11.71 -27.02 -43.79
CA ILE A 430 -10.62 -27.74 -43.11
C ILE A 430 -10.29 -29.01 -43.92
N PRO A 431 -9.01 -29.38 -44.10
CA PRO A 431 -8.64 -30.61 -44.79
C PRO A 431 -9.21 -31.86 -44.08
N PRO A 432 -9.40 -32.98 -44.80
CA PRO A 432 -9.75 -34.26 -44.17
C PRO A 432 -8.75 -34.62 -43.06
N GLY A 433 -9.25 -34.97 -41.86
CA GLY A 433 -8.41 -35.32 -40.71
C GLY A 433 -7.93 -34.16 -39.84
N HIS A 434 -8.29 -32.91 -40.15
CA HIS A 434 -8.00 -31.75 -39.31
C HIS A 434 -8.96 -31.68 -38.09
N PRO A 435 -8.46 -31.35 -36.87
CA PRO A 435 -9.28 -31.17 -35.67
C PRO A 435 -10.30 -30.05 -35.83
N ALA A 436 -11.34 -30.10 -35.00
CA ALA A 436 -12.31 -29.03 -34.91
C ALA A 436 -11.62 -27.70 -34.59
N LEU A 437 -11.88 -26.69 -35.42
CA LEU A 437 -11.37 -25.33 -35.23
C LEU A 437 -12.45 -24.49 -34.55
N ASN A 438 -12.32 -24.31 -33.23
CA ASN A 438 -13.31 -23.65 -32.37
C ASN A 438 -12.99 -22.16 -32.17
N ALA A 439 -11.71 -21.79 -32.22
CA ALA A 439 -11.26 -20.41 -32.18
C ALA A 439 -9.96 -20.29 -32.98
N PHE A 440 -9.72 -19.13 -33.59
CA PHE A 440 -8.51 -18.85 -34.36
C PHE A 440 -8.06 -17.41 -34.15
N MET A 441 -6.76 -17.23 -33.96
CA MET A 441 -6.09 -15.93 -33.99
C MET A 441 -4.85 -16.02 -34.88
N GLY A 442 -4.85 -15.26 -35.96
CA GLY A 442 -3.71 -15.12 -36.87
C GLY A 442 -3.13 -13.72 -36.79
N LEU A 443 -1.82 -13.62 -36.60
CA LEU A 443 -1.11 -12.36 -36.36
C LEU A 443 0.03 -12.17 -37.36
N PRO A 444 0.07 -11.05 -38.09
CA PRO A 444 1.13 -10.76 -39.05
C PRO A 444 2.46 -10.42 -38.33
N LEU A 445 3.58 -10.81 -38.94
CA LEU A 445 4.94 -10.47 -38.50
C LEU A 445 5.54 -9.45 -39.47
N PHE A 446 5.97 -8.30 -38.95
CA PHE A 446 6.49 -7.20 -39.77
C PHE A 446 7.95 -6.86 -39.46
N ARG A 447 8.71 -6.51 -40.51
CA ARG A 447 9.94 -5.71 -40.43
C ARG A 447 9.73 -4.40 -41.18
N GLY A 448 9.62 -3.29 -40.45
CA GLY A 448 9.26 -2.02 -41.09
C GLY A 448 7.88 -2.14 -41.74
N SER A 449 7.82 -2.01 -43.07
CA SER A 449 6.59 -2.16 -43.86
C SER A 449 6.43 -3.52 -44.54
N GLU A 450 7.42 -4.41 -44.43
CA GLU A 450 7.41 -5.72 -45.10
C GLU A 450 6.77 -6.78 -44.19
N LEU A 451 5.81 -7.54 -44.74
CA LEU A 451 5.25 -8.72 -44.10
C LEU A 451 6.22 -9.90 -44.27
N VAL A 452 6.98 -10.20 -43.22
CA VAL A 452 8.01 -11.26 -43.26
C VAL A 452 7.48 -12.63 -42.85
N GLY A 453 6.31 -12.67 -42.20
CA GLY A 453 5.76 -13.91 -41.66
C GLY A 453 4.39 -13.71 -41.06
N MET A 454 3.87 -14.78 -40.46
CA MET A 454 2.72 -14.71 -39.58
C MET A 454 2.78 -15.85 -38.56
N ILE A 455 2.07 -15.67 -37.45
CA ILE A 455 1.78 -16.75 -36.52
C ILE A 455 0.29 -17.05 -36.55
N GLY A 456 -0.08 -18.29 -36.29
CA GLY A 456 -1.47 -18.70 -36.07
C GLY A 456 -1.57 -19.52 -34.80
N VAL A 457 -2.56 -19.23 -33.98
CA VAL A 457 -2.92 -20.06 -32.80
C VAL A 457 -4.41 -20.36 -32.82
N ALA A 458 -4.79 -21.50 -32.25
CA ALA A 458 -6.14 -22.00 -32.30
C ALA A 458 -6.60 -22.70 -31.01
N ASN A 459 -7.93 -22.73 -30.86
CA ASN A 459 -8.67 -23.46 -29.84
C ASN A 459 -8.38 -23.07 -28.38
N ARG A 460 -8.09 -21.80 -28.12
CA ARG A 460 -8.17 -21.28 -26.75
C ARG A 460 -9.62 -21.42 -26.22
N PRO A 461 -9.86 -22.09 -25.07
CA PRO A 461 -11.22 -22.37 -24.59
C PRO A 461 -12.11 -21.14 -24.37
N MET A 462 -11.51 -20.01 -23.99
CA MET A 462 -12.21 -18.74 -23.75
C MET A 462 -12.31 -17.86 -24.99
N GLY A 463 -11.77 -18.30 -26.13
CA GLY A 463 -11.59 -17.46 -27.31
C GLY A 463 -10.50 -16.40 -27.16
N TYR A 464 -10.28 -15.64 -28.22
CA TYR A 464 -9.30 -14.57 -28.33
C TYR A 464 -9.97 -13.19 -28.36
N ASP A 465 -9.23 -12.18 -27.87
CA ASP A 465 -9.63 -10.78 -27.81
C ASP A 465 -8.50 -9.86 -28.34
N GLU A 466 -8.82 -8.58 -28.56
CA GLU A 466 -7.85 -7.60 -29.06
C GLU A 466 -6.76 -7.27 -28.03
N GLU A 467 -7.06 -7.37 -26.73
CA GLU A 467 -6.11 -7.09 -25.65
C GLU A 467 -4.90 -8.05 -25.72
N MET A 468 -5.16 -9.33 -26.02
CA MET A 468 -4.10 -10.30 -26.24
C MET A 468 -3.19 -9.94 -27.41
N VAL A 469 -3.75 -9.39 -28.50
CA VAL A 469 -2.94 -8.97 -29.67
C VAL A 469 -1.95 -7.88 -29.26
N VAL A 470 -2.40 -6.93 -28.44
CA VAL A 470 -1.54 -5.85 -27.90
C VAL A 470 -0.44 -6.44 -27.02
N HIS A 471 -0.78 -7.35 -26.12
CA HIS A 471 0.20 -7.98 -25.23
C HIS A 471 1.26 -8.81 -25.97
N LEU A 472 0.91 -9.44 -27.09
CA LEU A 472 1.83 -10.26 -27.88
C LEU A 472 2.75 -9.45 -28.81
N GLN A 473 2.53 -8.14 -29.01
CA GLN A 473 3.33 -7.32 -29.95
C GLN A 473 4.86 -7.47 -29.81
N PRO A 474 5.45 -7.43 -28.60
CA PRO A 474 6.91 -7.57 -28.47
C PRO A 474 7.41 -8.96 -28.89
N PHE A 475 6.58 -9.99 -28.69
CA PHE A 475 6.87 -11.35 -29.12
C PHE A 475 6.84 -11.46 -30.66
N LEU A 476 5.81 -10.88 -31.30
CA LEU A 476 5.71 -10.81 -32.76
C LEU A 476 6.95 -10.14 -33.37
N HIS A 477 7.39 -9.03 -32.78
CA HIS A 477 8.59 -8.32 -33.25
C HIS A 477 9.86 -9.18 -33.15
N THR A 478 9.97 -9.98 -32.10
CA THR A 478 11.07 -10.93 -31.93
C THR A 478 11.01 -12.05 -32.97
N CYS A 479 9.85 -12.67 -33.18
CA CYS A 479 9.69 -13.68 -34.23
C CYS A 479 10.09 -13.12 -35.60
N ALA A 480 9.62 -11.92 -35.95
CA ALA A 480 9.97 -11.25 -37.21
C ALA A 480 11.48 -11.04 -37.35
N SER A 481 12.13 -10.57 -36.28
CA SER A 481 13.57 -10.31 -36.25
C SER A 481 14.40 -11.59 -36.37
N VAL A 482 13.99 -12.67 -35.68
CA VAL A 482 14.67 -13.98 -35.73
C VAL A 482 14.52 -14.61 -37.10
N THR A 483 13.30 -14.64 -37.67
CA THR A 483 13.06 -15.12 -39.05
C THR A 483 13.97 -14.43 -40.05
N GLN A 484 14.08 -13.11 -39.96
CA GLN A 484 14.91 -12.36 -40.86
C GLN A 484 16.40 -12.57 -40.65
N ALA A 485 16.86 -12.62 -39.40
CA ALA A 485 18.25 -12.85 -39.07
C ALA A 485 18.72 -14.22 -39.60
N ILE A 486 17.88 -15.24 -39.46
CA ILE A 486 18.12 -16.58 -40.01
C ILE A 486 18.17 -16.53 -41.55
N ARG A 487 17.20 -15.86 -42.20
CA ARG A 487 17.17 -15.72 -43.67
C ARG A 487 18.41 -15.00 -44.20
N GLU A 488 18.80 -13.88 -43.59
CA GLU A 488 20.00 -13.12 -43.97
C GLU A 488 21.28 -13.96 -43.78
N ASN A 489 21.36 -14.74 -42.70
CA ASN A 489 22.50 -15.62 -42.45
C ASN A 489 22.60 -16.76 -43.48
N GLN A 490 21.48 -17.41 -43.80
CA GLN A 490 21.42 -18.45 -44.84
C GLN A 490 21.81 -17.90 -46.21
N GLN A 491 21.30 -16.72 -46.60
CA GLN A 491 21.69 -16.08 -47.85
C GLN A 491 23.19 -15.75 -47.91
N ARG A 492 23.76 -15.25 -46.80
CA ARG A 492 25.21 -14.99 -46.72
C ARG A 492 26.04 -16.26 -46.91
N HIS A 493 25.64 -17.37 -46.29
CA HIS A 493 26.33 -18.65 -46.46
C HIS A 493 26.26 -19.14 -47.91
N LEU A 494 25.10 -19.10 -48.54
CA LEU A 494 24.94 -19.50 -49.95
C LEU A 494 25.79 -18.65 -50.90
N VAL A 495 25.81 -17.33 -50.70
CA VAL A 495 26.64 -16.41 -51.51
C VAL A 495 28.13 -16.68 -51.29
N ALA A 496 28.55 -16.91 -50.03
CA ALA A 496 29.94 -17.23 -49.71
C ALA A 496 30.38 -18.58 -50.31
N GLU A 497 29.52 -19.59 -50.28
CA GLU A 497 29.80 -20.89 -50.90
C GLU A 497 29.87 -20.79 -52.42
N ALA A 498 28.93 -20.09 -53.07
CA ALA A 498 28.95 -19.88 -54.51
C ALA A 498 30.21 -19.11 -54.95
N LEU A 499 30.62 -18.09 -54.17
CA LEU A 499 31.85 -17.35 -54.41
C LEU A 499 33.08 -18.26 -54.25
N ARG A 500 33.13 -19.07 -53.19
CA ARG A 500 34.21 -20.02 -52.95
C ARG A 500 34.30 -21.06 -54.06
N GLU A 501 33.17 -21.59 -54.52
CA GLU A 501 33.12 -22.55 -55.63
C GLU A 501 33.63 -21.92 -56.93
N SER A 502 33.21 -20.69 -57.23
CA SER A 502 33.70 -19.92 -58.38
C SER A 502 35.22 -19.66 -58.27
N GLU A 503 35.73 -19.28 -57.09
CA GLU A 503 37.16 -19.04 -56.87
C GLU A 503 37.98 -20.31 -57.08
N VAL A 504 37.55 -21.44 -56.49
CA VAL A 504 38.21 -22.74 -56.67
C VAL A 504 38.18 -23.14 -58.14
N ARG A 505 37.05 -22.99 -58.82
CA ARG A 505 36.91 -23.31 -60.25
C ARG A 505 37.88 -22.51 -61.12
N LEU A 506 37.98 -21.20 -60.92
CA LEU A 506 38.91 -20.33 -61.64
C LEU A 506 40.37 -20.67 -61.33
N ARG A 507 40.70 -20.88 -60.06
CA ARG A 507 42.06 -21.24 -59.62
C ARG A 507 42.50 -22.57 -60.23
N THR A 508 41.66 -23.59 -60.21
CA THR A 508 41.95 -24.90 -60.80
C THR A 508 42.11 -24.82 -62.31
N ALA A 509 41.25 -24.05 -63.00
CA ALA A 509 41.38 -23.83 -64.43
C ALA A 509 42.76 -23.24 -64.76
N ILE A 510 43.16 -22.16 -64.09
CA ILE A 510 44.46 -21.51 -64.28
C ILE A 510 45.63 -22.46 -63.95
N GLU A 511 45.59 -23.15 -62.81
CA GLU A 511 46.65 -24.08 -62.37
C GLU A 511 46.85 -25.26 -63.34
N SER A 512 45.80 -25.67 -64.06
CA SER A 512 45.83 -26.77 -65.03
C SER A 512 46.35 -26.40 -66.42
N ILE A 513 46.53 -25.10 -66.71
CA ILE A 513 47.04 -24.62 -68.01
C ILE A 513 48.46 -25.18 -68.25
N PRO A 514 48.74 -25.85 -69.39
CA PRO A 514 50.01 -26.54 -69.64
C PRO A 514 51.14 -25.63 -70.15
N PHE A 515 51.00 -24.32 -70.05
CA PHE A 515 51.97 -23.29 -70.45
C PHE A 515 52.06 -22.21 -69.38
N ASP A 516 53.11 -21.39 -69.37
CA ASP A 516 53.26 -20.40 -68.30
C ASP A 516 52.08 -19.43 -68.36
N PHE A 517 51.49 -19.17 -67.20
CA PHE A 517 50.44 -18.19 -67.04
C PHE A 517 50.70 -17.39 -65.78
N PHE A 518 50.65 -16.06 -65.91
CA PHE A 518 50.97 -15.15 -64.82
C PHE A 518 50.15 -13.86 -64.89
N LEU A 519 49.92 -13.24 -63.72
CA LEU A 519 49.36 -11.90 -63.61
C LEU A 519 50.39 -10.99 -62.94
N ILE A 520 50.49 -9.76 -63.41
CA ILE A 520 51.34 -8.71 -62.82
C ILE A 520 50.47 -7.49 -62.51
N ASP A 521 50.64 -6.89 -61.34
CA ASP A 521 49.92 -5.67 -60.97
C ASP A 521 50.44 -4.43 -61.72
N ALA A 522 49.73 -3.31 -61.58
CA ALA A 522 50.14 -2.03 -62.17
C ALA A 522 51.51 -1.52 -61.69
N SER A 523 52.04 -2.04 -60.59
CA SER A 523 53.37 -1.68 -60.09
C SER A 523 54.50 -2.54 -60.69
N GLY A 524 54.17 -3.60 -61.41
CA GLY A 524 55.12 -4.55 -61.99
C GLY A 524 55.45 -5.75 -61.11
N ARG A 525 54.63 -6.08 -60.10
CA ARG A 525 54.81 -7.27 -59.25
C ARG A 525 53.91 -8.42 -59.68
N TYR A 526 54.44 -9.64 -59.68
CA TYR A 526 53.64 -10.84 -59.96
C TYR A 526 52.59 -11.07 -58.86
N LEU A 527 51.31 -11.11 -59.23
CA LEU A 527 50.18 -11.40 -58.35
C LEU A 527 49.81 -12.88 -58.33
N LEU A 528 49.96 -13.55 -59.47
CA LEU A 528 49.57 -14.94 -59.66
C LEU A 528 50.52 -15.61 -60.64
N GLN A 529 50.74 -16.89 -60.44
CA GLN A 529 51.34 -17.78 -61.42
C GLN A 529 50.67 -19.16 -61.34
N ASN A 530 50.62 -19.88 -62.47
CA ASN A 530 50.17 -21.27 -62.49
C ASN A 530 51.31 -22.29 -62.24
N SER A 531 50.95 -23.56 -62.20
CA SER A 531 51.90 -24.66 -61.97
C SER A 531 53.00 -24.75 -63.03
N ALA A 532 52.72 -24.43 -64.30
CA ALA A 532 53.71 -24.45 -65.38
C ALA A 532 54.77 -23.35 -65.20
N SER A 533 54.34 -22.11 -64.96
CA SER A 533 55.22 -20.99 -64.64
C SER A 533 56.08 -21.30 -63.42
N ARG A 534 55.49 -21.87 -62.36
CA ARG A 534 56.22 -22.22 -61.13
C ARG A 534 57.29 -23.30 -61.38
N ARG A 535 57.05 -24.25 -62.28
CA ARG A 535 58.06 -25.26 -62.67
C ARG A 535 59.23 -24.64 -63.44
N ASN A 536 58.95 -23.65 -64.29
CA ASN A 536 59.96 -23.02 -65.13
C ASN A 536 60.77 -21.93 -64.41
N TRP A 537 60.12 -21.16 -63.52
CA TRP A 537 60.67 -19.93 -62.93
C TRP A 537 60.73 -19.92 -61.39
N GLY A 538 60.27 -20.98 -60.74
CA GLY A 538 60.18 -21.05 -59.27
C GLY A 538 59.04 -20.22 -58.68
N ASP A 539 59.11 -19.89 -57.39
CA ASP A 539 58.09 -19.03 -56.79
C ASP A 539 58.35 -17.54 -57.10
N VAL A 540 57.53 -16.96 -57.98
CA VAL A 540 57.70 -15.58 -58.46
C VAL A 540 56.71 -14.59 -57.85
N VAL A 541 55.70 -15.05 -57.11
CA VAL A 541 54.65 -14.17 -56.56
C VAL A 541 55.26 -13.14 -55.61
N GLY A 542 54.84 -11.87 -55.74
CA GLY A 542 55.34 -10.72 -54.98
C GLY A 542 56.65 -10.12 -55.51
N LYS A 543 57.40 -10.84 -56.36
CA LYS A 543 58.66 -10.39 -56.94
C LYS A 543 58.44 -9.51 -58.18
N ARG A 544 59.49 -8.84 -58.63
CA ARG A 544 59.55 -8.10 -59.90
C ARG A 544 60.35 -8.90 -60.93
N PRO A 545 60.18 -8.66 -62.24
CA PRO A 545 61.00 -9.27 -63.29
C PRO A 545 62.52 -9.14 -63.05
N GLU A 546 62.93 -8.03 -62.45
CA GLU A 546 64.31 -7.70 -62.07
C GLU A 546 64.92 -8.68 -61.06
N ASP A 547 64.08 -9.31 -60.24
CA ASP A 547 64.48 -10.25 -59.18
C ASP A 547 64.62 -11.69 -59.72
N LEU A 548 64.22 -11.95 -60.97
CA LEU A 548 64.06 -13.30 -61.52
C LEU A 548 65.21 -13.74 -62.45
N THR A 549 65.94 -12.80 -63.06
CA THR A 549 67.02 -13.12 -63.98
C THR A 549 68.14 -12.09 -63.94
N THR A 550 69.38 -12.54 -64.14
CA THR A 550 70.55 -11.69 -64.34
C THR A 550 70.90 -11.50 -65.82
N ASP A 551 70.17 -12.15 -66.73
CA ASP A 551 70.31 -11.97 -68.17
C ASP A 551 69.71 -10.62 -68.59
N ALA A 552 70.59 -9.68 -68.97
CA ALA A 552 70.20 -8.33 -69.36
C ALA A 552 69.32 -8.28 -70.62
N ALA A 553 69.51 -9.20 -71.57
CA ALA A 553 68.72 -9.24 -72.79
C ALA A 553 67.29 -9.73 -72.51
N LEU A 554 67.17 -10.79 -71.71
CA LEU A 554 65.87 -11.33 -71.30
C LEU A 554 65.08 -10.33 -70.44
N LEU A 555 65.75 -9.68 -69.47
CA LEU A 555 65.10 -8.67 -68.63
C LEU A 555 64.60 -7.47 -69.45
N ALA A 556 65.39 -7.00 -70.41
CA ALA A 556 64.99 -5.90 -71.28
C ALA A 556 63.76 -6.26 -72.13
N LEU A 557 63.70 -7.50 -72.64
CA LEU A 557 62.53 -8.01 -73.38
C LEU A 557 61.28 -8.02 -72.50
N TRP A 558 61.36 -8.59 -71.29
CA TRP A 558 60.24 -8.65 -70.35
C TRP A 558 59.76 -7.26 -69.94
N GLN A 559 60.69 -6.35 -69.62
CA GLN A 559 60.35 -4.97 -69.26
C GLN A 559 59.69 -4.21 -70.41
N SER A 560 60.16 -4.42 -71.65
CA SER A 560 59.57 -3.83 -72.85
C SER A 560 58.12 -4.32 -73.04
N ASN A 561 57.93 -5.64 -73.03
CA ASN A 561 56.61 -6.25 -73.25
C ASN A 561 55.62 -5.87 -72.14
N ASN A 562 56.06 -5.90 -70.88
CA ASN A 562 55.22 -5.50 -69.74
C ASN A 562 54.84 -4.01 -69.82
N ARG A 563 55.75 -3.13 -70.25
CA ARG A 563 55.46 -1.69 -70.40
C ARG A 563 54.44 -1.43 -71.49
N ARG A 564 54.60 -2.08 -72.65
CA ARG A 564 53.64 -2.03 -73.77
C ARG A 564 52.26 -2.50 -73.32
N ALA A 565 52.20 -3.65 -72.65
CA ALA A 565 50.94 -4.19 -72.15
C ALA A 565 50.27 -3.30 -71.09
N LEU A 566 51.04 -2.74 -70.15
CA LEU A 566 50.52 -1.79 -69.16
C LEU A 566 50.00 -0.49 -69.79
N ALA A 567 50.55 -0.09 -70.94
CA ALA A 567 50.06 1.05 -71.73
C ALA A 567 48.77 0.75 -72.51
N GLY A 568 48.27 -0.49 -72.46
CA GLY A 568 47.02 -0.91 -73.10
C GLY A 568 47.19 -1.71 -74.38
N GLU A 569 48.43 -1.99 -74.80
CA GLU A 569 48.70 -2.80 -75.99
C GLU A 569 48.52 -4.31 -75.70
N ILE A 570 48.03 -5.09 -76.65
CA ILE A 570 48.14 -6.55 -76.58
C ILE A 570 49.44 -6.94 -77.29
N VAL A 571 50.42 -7.42 -76.52
CA VAL A 571 51.66 -7.97 -77.08
C VAL A 571 51.38 -9.41 -77.46
N ASP A 572 51.58 -9.76 -78.73
CA ASP A 572 51.34 -11.09 -79.30
C ASP A 572 52.45 -11.41 -80.30
N GLU A 573 53.55 -11.96 -79.80
CA GLU A 573 54.79 -12.11 -80.57
C GLU A 573 55.52 -13.42 -80.22
N GLU A 574 56.23 -13.99 -81.19
CA GLU A 574 57.17 -15.09 -80.97
C GLU A 574 58.54 -14.56 -80.58
N SER A 575 59.11 -15.10 -79.51
CA SER A 575 60.43 -14.74 -79.00
C SER A 575 61.27 -15.98 -78.75
N ARG A 576 62.59 -15.82 -78.81
CA ARG A 576 63.55 -16.88 -78.53
C ARG A 576 64.33 -16.50 -77.29
N PHE A 577 64.19 -17.30 -76.24
CA PHE A 577 64.96 -17.11 -75.01
C PHE A 577 65.21 -18.44 -74.30
N GLY A 578 66.30 -18.49 -73.53
CA GLY A 578 66.67 -19.68 -72.77
C GLY A 578 65.81 -19.86 -71.53
N VAL A 579 65.31 -21.08 -71.31
CA VAL A 579 64.73 -21.49 -70.03
C VAL A 579 65.71 -22.49 -69.41
N GLY A 580 66.54 -22.03 -68.47
CA GLY A 580 67.64 -22.84 -67.92
C GLY A 580 68.79 -23.01 -68.91
N LYS A 581 69.09 -24.24 -69.33
CA LYS A 581 70.16 -24.57 -70.30
C LYS A 581 69.67 -24.79 -71.73
N ASP A 582 68.36 -24.86 -71.94
CA ASP A 582 67.75 -25.16 -73.24
C ASP A 582 67.19 -23.90 -73.88
N GLU A 583 67.40 -23.76 -75.18
CA GLU A 583 66.87 -22.67 -75.99
C GLU A 583 65.48 -23.04 -76.52
N ARG A 584 64.49 -22.19 -76.25
CA ARG A 584 63.09 -22.44 -76.60
C ARG A 584 62.52 -21.32 -77.47
N PHE A 585 61.66 -21.70 -78.40
CA PHE A 585 60.79 -20.75 -79.10
C PHE A 585 59.50 -20.61 -78.30
N VAL A 586 59.20 -19.39 -77.89
CA VAL A 586 58.05 -19.09 -77.04
C VAL A 586 57.15 -18.10 -77.75
N HIS A 587 55.88 -18.46 -77.87
CA HIS A 587 54.83 -17.53 -78.26
C HIS A 587 54.31 -16.83 -77.01
N ASN A 588 54.62 -15.54 -76.88
CA ASN A 588 54.30 -14.73 -75.71
C ASN A 588 53.10 -13.83 -76.02
N ILE A 589 52.04 -13.99 -75.24
CA ILE A 589 50.84 -13.14 -75.31
C ILE A 589 50.67 -12.43 -73.96
N ILE A 590 50.72 -11.10 -73.96
CA ILE A 590 50.53 -10.26 -72.77
C ILE A 590 49.48 -9.19 -73.05
N ALA A 591 48.42 -9.19 -72.25
CA ALA A 591 47.29 -8.28 -72.41
C ALA A 591 47.00 -7.46 -71.13
N PRO A 592 46.48 -6.23 -71.25
CA PRO A 592 46.07 -5.42 -70.12
C PRO A 592 44.82 -5.98 -69.43
N ILE A 593 44.84 -6.02 -68.10
CA ILE A 593 43.65 -6.25 -67.28
C ILE A 593 43.05 -4.87 -66.98
N THR A 594 41.87 -4.59 -67.54
CA THR A 594 41.21 -3.30 -67.39
C THR A 594 39.96 -3.40 -66.51
N ASP A 595 39.72 -2.37 -65.71
CA ASP A 595 38.52 -2.22 -64.87
C ASP A 595 38.05 -0.77 -64.99
N GLY A 596 36.84 -0.54 -65.51
CA GLY A 596 36.29 0.80 -65.75
C GLY A 596 37.15 1.68 -66.67
N GLY A 597 37.88 1.09 -67.62
CA GLY A 597 38.79 1.81 -68.54
C GLY A 597 40.19 2.12 -67.96
N ARG A 598 40.47 1.74 -66.70
CA ARG A 598 41.79 1.85 -66.09
C ARG A 598 42.52 0.51 -66.09
N THR A 599 43.77 0.48 -66.57
CA THR A 599 44.63 -0.71 -66.47
C THR A 599 45.00 -0.98 -65.01
N ARG A 600 44.62 -2.15 -64.50
CA ARG A 600 44.90 -2.65 -63.14
C ARG A 600 46.17 -3.49 -63.06
N GLY A 601 46.61 -4.01 -64.20
CA GLY A 601 47.73 -4.93 -64.33
C GLY A 601 47.75 -5.55 -65.72
N ILE A 602 48.50 -6.62 -65.87
CA ILE A 602 48.62 -7.40 -67.11
C ILE A 602 48.48 -8.88 -66.81
N VAL A 603 47.93 -9.62 -67.78
CA VAL A 603 47.93 -11.08 -67.81
C VAL A 603 48.85 -11.52 -68.94
N GLY A 604 49.75 -12.45 -68.65
CA GLY A 604 50.68 -12.97 -69.63
C GLY A 604 50.66 -14.49 -69.69
N LEU A 605 50.87 -15.01 -70.90
CA LEU A 605 51.07 -16.43 -71.14
C LEU A 605 52.22 -16.68 -72.11
N ASN A 606 53.01 -17.70 -71.83
CA ASN A 606 54.15 -18.12 -72.66
C ASN A 606 53.95 -19.56 -73.11
N ILE A 607 53.64 -19.76 -74.38
CA ILE A 607 53.44 -21.09 -74.98
C ILE A 607 54.74 -21.54 -75.64
N ASP A 608 55.24 -22.71 -75.25
CA ASP A 608 56.37 -23.33 -75.92
C ASP A 608 55.94 -23.83 -77.31
N VAL A 609 56.52 -23.27 -78.36
CA VAL A 609 56.28 -23.62 -79.76
C VAL A 609 57.51 -24.22 -80.42
N THR A 610 58.48 -24.69 -79.62
CA THR A 610 59.76 -25.23 -80.12
C THR A 610 59.56 -26.42 -81.05
N ASP A 611 58.72 -27.39 -80.68
CA ASP A 611 58.46 -28.57 -81.52
C ASP A 611 57.77 -28.18 -82.83
N ARG A 612 56.81 -27.25 -82.78
CA ARG A 612 56.17 -26.71 -83.98
C ARG A 612 57.21 -26.04 -84.90
N LYS A 613 58.10 -25.22 -84.34
CA LYS A 613 59.16 -24.55 -85.11
C LYS A 613 60.14 -25.54 -85.73
N ARG A 614 60.55 -26.57 -84.99
CA ARG A 614 61.43 -27.63 -85.53
C ARG A 614 60.75 -28.40 -86.65
N MET A 615 59.44 -28.64 -86.57
CA MET A 615 58.67 -29.27 -87.64
C MET A 615 58.55 -28.36 -88.87
N GLU A 616 58.29 -27.07 -88.68
CA GLU A 616 58.24 -26.08 -89.78
C GLU A 616 59.59 -25.95 -90.49
N GLU A 617 60.68 -25.79 -89.72
CA GLU A 617 62.04 -25.71 -90.25
C GLU A 617 62.46 -27.02 -90.92
N GLY A 618 62.12 -28.18 -90.34
CA GLY A 618 62.39 -29.48 -90.94
C GLY A 618 61.60 -29.75 -92.21
N LEU A 619 60.35 -29.27 -92.30
CA LEU A 619 59.55 -29.34 -93.51
C LEU A 619 60.15 -28.45 -94.60
N LEU A 620 60.55 -27.21 -94.27
CA LEU A 620 61.21 -26.29 -95.20
C LEU A 620 62.55 -26.85 -95.70
N ASP A 621 63.40 -27.40 -94.82
CA ASP A 621 64.67 -28.04 -95.21
C ASP A 621 64.40 -29.28 -96.08
N SER A 622 63.38 -30.10 -95.76
CA SER A 622 63.01 -31.25 -96.59
C SER A 622 62.48 -30.82 -97.96
N GLU A 623 61.63 -29.80 -98.03
CA GLU A 623 61.13 -29.23 -99.29
C GLU A 623 62.26 -28.63 -100.13
N GLU A 624 63.19 -27.90 -99.51
CA GLU A 624 64.34 -27.32 -100.20
C GLU A 624 65.31 -28.39 -100.69
N ARG A 625 65.61 -29.42 -99.90
CA ARG A 625 66.41 -30.57 -100.32
C ARG A 625 65.76 -31.34 -101.46
N PHE A 626 64.44 -31.57 -101.40
CA PHE A 626 63.68 -32.19 -102.47
C PHE A 626 63.73 -31.34 -103.75
N ARG A 627 63.52 -30.02 -103.63
CA ARG A 627 63.59 -29.06 -104.73
C ARG A 627 64.97 -29.06 -105.39
N LEU A 628 66.04 -28.97 -104.60
CA LEU A 628 67.42 -28.99 -105.10
C LEU A 628 67.77 -30.32 -105.76
N PHE A 629 67.39 -31.45 -105.15
CA PHE A 629 67.57 -32.77 -105.75
C PHE A 629 66.86 -32.88 -107.10
N MET A 630 65.58 -32.50 -107.17
CA MET A 630 64.80 -32.55 -108.41
C MET A 630 65.34 -31.61 -109.49
N HIS A 631 65.83 -30.43 -109.12
CA HIS A 631 66.46 -29.48 -110.07
C HIS A 631 67.77 -30.01 -110.67
N HIS A 632 68.56 -30.76 -109.90
CA HIS A 632 69.82 -31.32 -110.36
C HIS A 632 69.71 -32.79 -110.82
N PHE A 633 68.50 -33.37 -110.81
CA PHE A 633 68.26 -34.74 -111.23
C PHE A 633 68.41 -34.88 -112.76
N PRO A 634 69.31 -35.75 -113.27
CA PRO A 634 69.62 -35.83 -114.70
C PRO A 634 68.58 -36.58 -115.56
N GLY A 635 67.49 -37.08 -114.98
CA GLY A 635 66.38 -37.73 -115.69
C GLY A 635 65.09 -36.90 -115.71
N LEU A 636 64.07 -37.40 -116.41
CA LEU A 636 62.72 -36.82 -116.41
C LEU A 636 61.96 -37.25 -115.14
N ALA A 637 61.46 -36.30 -114.35
CA ALA A 637 60.66 -36.57 -113.16
C ALA A 637 59.41 -35.68 -113.12
N TYR A 638 58.25 -36.28 -112.86
CA TYR A 638 56.99 -35.56 -112.69
C TYR A 638 56.09 -36.26 -111.64
N ILE A 639 55.28 -35.47 -110.95
CA ILE A 639 54.24 -35.93 -110.01
C ILE A 639 52.89 -35.57 -110.62
N LYS A 640 51.94 -36.49 -110.59
CA LYS A 640 50.55 -36.26 -111.02
C LYS A 640 49.58 -36.53 -109.86
N ASP A 641 48.44 -35.85 -109.87
CA ASP A 641 47.32 -36.20 -109.00
C ASP A 641 46.60 -37.47 -109.50
N ALA A 642 45.59 -37.91 -108.74
CA ALA A 642 44.77 -39.08 -109.09
C ALA A 642 43.99 -38.91 -110.40
N ASP A 643 43.78 -37.67 -110.87
CA ASP A 643 43.10 -37.32 -112.12
C ASP A 643 44.08 -37.15 -113.30
N GLY A 644 45.38 -37.43 -113.07
CA GLY A 644 46.43 -37.38 -114.08
C GLY A 644 46.98 -35.99 -114.41
N ARG A 645 46.60 -34.94 -113.64
CA ARG A 645 47.13 -33.58 -113.80
C ARG A 645 48.51 -33.49 -113.19
N THR A 646 49.45 -32.85 -113.88
CA THR A 646 50.82 -32.68 -113.38
C THR A 646 50.83 -31.67 -112.23
N LEU A 647 51.23 -32.13 -111.04
CA LEU A 647 51.42 -31.34 -109.83
C LEU A 647 52.84 -30.78 -109.71
N PHE A 648 53.82 -31.51 -110.27
CA PHE A 648 55.22 -31.09 -110.29
C PHE A 648 55.92 -31.71 -111.50
N ALA A 649 56.85 -30.99 -112.12
CA ALA A 649 57.76 -31.51 -113.13
C ALA A 649 59.13 -30.85 -112.93
N ASN A 650 60.20 -31.62 -113.03
CA ASN A 650 61.56 -31.07 -112.97
C ASN A 650 61.95 -30.41 -114.30
N HIS A 651 63.02 -29.61 -114.31
CA HIS A 651 63.46 -28.85 -115.51
C HIS A 651 63.84 -29.76 -116.71
N GLY A 652 64.06 -31.06 -116.49
CA GLY A 652 64.34 -32.01 -117.56
C GLY A 652 63.11 -32.36 -118.40
N PHE A 653 61.90 -32.35 -117.81
CA PHE A 653 60.61 -32.68 -118.41
C PHE A 653 60.02 -31.50 -119.17
#